data_AF-A0AAW8I8V2-F1
#
_entry.id   AF-A0AAW8I8V2-F1
#
_cell.length_a   1.000
_cell.length_b   1.000
_cell.length_c   1.000
_cell.angle_alpha   90.00
_cell.angle_beta   90.00
_cell.angle_gamma   90.00
#
_symmetry.space_group_name_H-M   'P 1'
#
loop_
_entity.id
_entity.type
_entity.pdbx_description
1 polymer ?
#
loop_
_entity_poly.entity_id
_entity_poly.type
_entity_poly.pdbx_seq_one_letter_code
_entity_poly.pdbx_strand_id
1 'polypeptide(L)'
;MKNWTFRQWNTLLGWVTFVIAFFTYLSTIEPNFSFWDCGEYISSAVKLEVTHAPGAALFQIVGAVAAIFALGKGENYSIVINAMSALFSAFTILFLFWTITHFVRRLLNKDFEEITKHQEISILFAGVIGALCFTFSDTFWFSAVEGEVYSMASMFIALLVWLITKWENEYLEKDNERWIILIFFILGLSVGVHMMGMLAIPAVCLVYYARNYKFTWKNFIFANLITLGILIIVFKIIFPVIMSLFGRLEIFFVNGLGLPFHSGTIAGFIIMVALCYFFIKYARQSKKNIYQTVALSVVYMIIGFSCWMVIPIRANANPPMNLNDPDTAIGMLDYYNREQYGDWPTIYGQNYTAFLDANGIQKNEDGSFKTKKTGEVYEKDEKTGTYRKTSERFNYIFDKSHVSLMPRMFNDDKDVMSNYISMYGAPDFQFNYANEDVADSPEAKQIFDELRAKYEDGSITASDYLKVRPYNLITVQKPSLMQNMDYFISFQNGYYFLRYLMWNYVGRQNDLEGNSENTKGNWISGIAPIDNALWGNQDAMPAKFKNESTVAFFFLPLLLGILGCYFQFSRDFGRFYAILSLFILTSVGIIFYTGVKPFEPRERDYAMVGSFYAFAIWIGLGAGAILWYLQSKVKSNAANIGFGVLLLGIPFMMGFQNYNVHDRSNRYTAYDYSYSVLKSLPKEDILFVYGDNDTYPVWAMQETERFRDDVKVVNFTLLSTPWNIDQVKRKTYNANAIPSQLNHEDYRDGVNDQIYLMKKSDWKNIISNLQDAGAPESALQPFQKYLVQDSMTLKEAMNFIKMKSPEKDEVLKMIFGEERYEKYNFLPVTKFVIPVNKANAVKAGIINASDLPNAVDQIVVDYKSGTLYKNNLMMFDILANFDWKRPINFSSGGVYESENIFFLDDYLQFDGFSYRLVPIHTPRSSDGEMGRVDANSLYNVVKNYRWGNFKDLNVHFDETATSNIMSYRSSASRAAAALALSGQKAKALEILDIAAKEIPADKYNDPRSLSSMVYGYIVAGQEEKGLKLAEILKKGIFEEYDYYLSLSPAEQRFVGRPMRSKPMEYSLVVTSVTDAYKKIGQNEKAYNYLVKSIEPIDKKFNVFIKDLQQMGKEKAMKESEKVQRITPFYQYLFDVMEPFDSTYSKEKEDQITTAIIKATQ
;
A
#
# COMPACT_ATOMS: atom_id res chain seq x y z
N MET A 1 0.91 -39.04 -38.68
CA MET A 1 0.23 -38.46 -37.49
C MET A 1 -1.13 -39.11 -37.36
N LYS A 2 -1.58 -39.48 -36.15
CA LYS A 2 -2.93 -40.04 -35.94
C LYS A 2 -3.99 -39.02 -36.44
N ASN A 3 -5.06 -39.49 -37.09
CA ASN A 3 -6.18 -38.64 -37.49
C ASN A 3 -7.05 -38.30 -36.25
N TRP A 4 -6.66 -37.28 -35.51
CA TRP A 4 -7.43 -36.80 -34.35
C TRP A 4 -8.53 -35.83 -34.79
N THR A 5 -9.61 -35.81 -34.01
CA THR A 5 -10.71 -34.84 -34.15
C THR A 5 -10.31 -33.46 -33.59
N PHE A 6 -10.97 -32.39 -34.05
CA PHE A 6 -10.79 -31.04 -33.47
C PHE A 6 -10.91 -31.05 -31.95
N ARG A 7 -11.90 -31.77 -31.39
CA ARG A 7 -12.08 -31.88 -29.93
C ARG A 7 -10.85 -32.45 -29.25
N GLN A 8 -10.23 -33.49 -29.82
CA GLN A 8 -9.02 -34.09 -29.27
C GLN A 8 -7.83 -33.13 -29.34
N TRP A 9 -7.63 -32.44 -30.46
CA TRP A 9 -6.58 -31.42 -30.59
C TRP A 9 -6.80 -30.23 -29.66
N ASN A 10 -8.02 -29.72 -29.57
CA ASN A 10 -8.39 -28.60 -28.69
C ASN A 10 -8.19 -28.97 -27.21
N THR A 11 -8.54 -30.19 -26.82
CA THR A 11 -8.28 -30.66 -25.45
C THR A 11 -6.77 -30.82 -25.21
N LEU A 12 -6.02 -31.45 -26.12
CA LEU A 12 -4.57 -31.62 -25.95
C LEU A 12 -3.87 -30.26 -25.86
N LEU A 13 -4.11 -29.36 -26.81
CA LEU A 13 -3.41 -28.07 -26.85
C LEU A 13 -3.76 -27.18 -25.65
N GLY A 14 -4.99 -27.25 -25.14
CA GLY A 14 -5.34 -26.61 -23.87
C GLY A 14 -4.45 -27.10 -22.73
N TRP A 15 -4.31 -28.42 -22.57
CA TRP A 15 -3.42 -29.00 -21.56
C TRP A 15 -1.94 -28.71 -21.83
N VAL A 16 -1.50 -28.62 -23.08
CA VAL A 16 -0.14 -28.18 -23.42
C VAL A 16 0.08 -26.74 -22.99
N THR A 17 -0.85 -25.82 -23.26
CA THR A 17 -0.75 -24.43 -22.78
C THR A 17 -0.77 -24.33 -21.26
N PHE A 18 -1.58 -25.15 -20.60
CA PHE A 18 -1.55 -25.29 -19.13
C PHE A 18 -0.18 -25.73 -18.64
N VAL A 19 0.42 -26.77 -19.25
CA VAL A 19 1.73 -27.28 -18.85
C VAL A 19 2.81 -26.22 -19.06
N ILE A 20 2.79 -25.48 -20.16
CA ILE A 20 3.71 -24.35 -20.41
C ILE A 20 3.56 -23.32 -19.29
N ALA A 21 2.34 -22.84 -19.04
CA ALA A 21 2.10 -21.84 -18.00
C ALA A 21 2.49 -22.34 -16.59
N PHE A 22 2.13 -23.59 -16.26
CA PHE A 22 2.45 -24.20 -14.98
C PHE A 22 3.96 -24.30 -14.77
N PHE A 23 4.71 -24.78 -15.76
CA PHE A 23 6.17 -24.85 -15.65
C PHE A 23 6.80 -23.46 -15.58
N THR A 24 6.35 -22.50 -16.40
CA THR A 24 6.80 -21.11 -16.33
C THR A 24 6.65 -20.58 -14.91
N TYR A 25 5.41 -20.56 -14.38
CA TYR A 25 5.13 -20.01 -13.06
C TYR A 25 5.82 -20.78 -11.94
N LEU A 26 5.76 -22.12 -11.97
CA LEU A 26 6.38 -22.98 -10.96
C LEU A 26 7.91 -22.81 -10.92
N SER A 27 8.56 -22.62 -12.07
CA SER A 27 10.01 -22.40 -12.14
C SER A 27 10.44 -21.01 -11.66
N THR A 28 9.52 -20.05 -11.64
CA THR A 28 9.78 -18.64 -11.28
C THR A 28 9.18 -18.23 -9.93
N ILE A 29 8.57 -19.15 -9.17
CA ILE A 29 8.00 -18.82 -7.86
C ILE A 29 9.06 -18.34 -6.87
N GLU A 30 8.67 -17.44 -5.97
CA GLU A 30 9.50 -17.11 -4.83
C GLU A 30 9.58 -18.34 -3.88
N PRO A 31 10.78 -18.75 -3.40
CA PRO A 31 10.90 -19.94 -2.55
C PRO A 31 10.21 -19.79 -1.18
N ASN A 32 10.21 -18.57 -0.64
CA ASN A 32 9.61 -18.22 0.65
C ASN A 32 8.44 -17.24 0.44
N PHE A 33 8.07 -16.47 1.47
CA PHE A 33 7.08 -15.40 1.32
C PHE A 33 7.74 -14.11 0.81
N SER A 34 6.97 -13.30 0.07
CA SER A 34 7.34 -11.96 -0.37
C SER A 34 6.90 -10.88 0.63
N PHE A 35 7.23 -9.61 0.36
CA PHE A 35 6.70 -8.46 1.12
C PHE A 35 5.19 -8.28 0.85
N TRP A 36 4.55 -7.33 1.54
CA TRP A 36 3.10 -7.11 1.50
C TRP A 36 2.29 -8.31 2.03
N ASP A 37 1.10 -8.55 1.47
CA ASP A 37 0.08 -9.45 2.02
C ASP A 37 0.46 -10.95 1.92
N CYS A 38 1.49 -11.31 1.14
CA CYS A 38 1.86 -12.71 0.92
C CYS A 38 2.13 -13.47 2.22
N GLY A 39 2.87 -12.85 3.15
CA GLY A 39 3.17 -13.45 4.46
C GLY A 39 1.91 -13.74 5.29
N GLU A 40 0.94 -12.82 5.24
CA GLU A 40 -0.36 -12.94 5.92
C GLU A 40 -1.20 -14.06 5.30
N TYR A 41 -1.36 -14.08 3.98
CA TYR A 41 -2.15 -15.10 3.28
C TYR A 41 -1.57 -16.50 3.49
N ILE A 42 -0.25 -16.67 3.42
CA ILE A 42 0.42 -17.94 3.71
C ILE A 42 0.16 -18.38 5.16
N SER A 43 0.33 -17.49 6.14
CA SER A 43 0.07 -17.79 7.55
C SER A 43 -1.37 -18.26 7.76
N SER A 44 -2.31 -17.52 7.18
CA SER A 44 -3.73 -17.83 7.30
C SER A 44 -4.11 -19.14 6.61
N ALA A 45 -3.50 -19.46 5.47
CA ALA A 45 -3.74 -20.72 4.78
C ALA A 45 -3.22 -21.91 5.58
N VAL A 46 -2.03 -21.80 6.18
CA VAL A 46 -1.38 -22.90 6.91
C VAL A 46 -2.12 -23.24 8.20
N LYS A 47 -2.63 -22.23 8.92
CA LYS A 47 -3.24 -22.39 10.26
C LYS A 47 -4.73 -22.06 10.33
N LEU A 48 -5.37 -21.76 9.20
CA LEU A 48 -6.75 -21.27 9.13
C LEU A 48 -6.95 -20.05 10.04
N GLU A 49 -6.08 -19.04 9.89
CA GLU A 49 -6.15 -17.79 10.66
C GLU A 49 -7.03 -16.76 9.95
N VAL A 50 -7.33 -15.62 10.58
CA VAL A 50 -8.21 -14.61 9.98
C VAL A 50 -7.39 -13.46 9.42
N THR A 51 -7.47 -13.26 8.10
CA THR A 51 -6.78 -12.19 7.37
C THR A 51 -7.54 -10.86 7.45
N HIS A 52 -7.02 -9.81 6.82
CA HIS A 52 -7.69 -8.53 6.69
C HIS A 52 -9.01 -8.65 5.92
N ALA A 53 -9.97 -7.79 6.27
CA ALA A 53 -11.30 -7.75 5.65
C ALA A 53 -11.23 -7.44 4.15
N PRO A 54 -12.02 -8.11 3.29
CA PRO A 54 -13.14 -9.01 3.60
C PRO A 54 -12.72 -10.48 3.74
N GLY A 55 -11.43 -10.80 3.84
CA GLY A 55 -10.93 -12.16 4.01
C GLY A 55 -11.00 -13.04 2.76
N ALA A 56 -10.40 -14.23 2.86
CA ALA A 56 -10.28 -15.18 1.76
C ALA A 56 -10.54 -16.64 2.19
N ALA A 57 -11.72 -16.88 2.78
CA ALA A 57 -12.14 -18.17 3.34
C ALA A 57 -11.85 -19.42 2.48
N LEU A 58 -12.19 -19.39 1.19
CA LEU A 58 -11.97 -20.51 0.29
C LEU A 58 -10.48 -20.67 -0.04
N PHE A 59 -9.76 -19.57 -0.24
CA PHE A 59 -8.30 -19.62 -0.42
C PHE A 59 -7.63 -20.28 0.78
N GLN A 60 -8.05 -19.93 2.00
CA GLN A 60 -7.55 -20.52 3.23
C GLN A 60 -7.86 -22.01 3.35
N ILE A 61 -9.10 -22.43 3.05
CA ILE A 61 -9.49 -23.85 3.12
C ILE A 61 -8.67 -24.69 2.13
N VAL A 62 -8.55 -24.21 0.88
CA VAL A 62 -7.75 -24.90 -0.14
C VAL A 62 -6.26 -24.88 0.22
N GLY A 63 -5.77 -23.75 0.72
CA GLY A 63 -4.40 -23.58 1.20
C GLY A 63 -4.06 -24.51 2.36
N ALA A 64 -4.97 -24.72 3.31
CA ALA A 64 -4.79 -25.66 4.42
C ALA A 64 -4.66 -27.11 3.92
N VAL A 65 -5.40 -27.47 2.87
CA VAL A 65 -5.24 -28.78 2.20
C VAL A 65 -3.90 -28.85 1.47
N ALA A 66 -3.51 -27.80 0.74
CA ALA A 66 -2.23 -27.74 0.06
C ALA A 66 -1.05 -27.84 1.04
N ALA A 67 -1.14 -27.16 2.19
CA ALA A 67 -0.13 -27.14 3.24
C ALA A 67 0.22 -28.54 3.78
N ILE A 68 -0.65 -29.55 3.62
CA ILE A 68 -0.33 -30.95 3.95
C ILE A 68 0.92 -31.44 3.18
N PHE A 69 1.12 -30.94 1.95
CA PHE A 69 2.29 -31.28 1.12
C PHE A 69 3.61 -30.66 1.61
N ALA A 70 3.58 -29.77 2.60
CA ALA A 70 4.79 -29.33 3.31
C ALA A 70 5.35 -30.42 4.25
N LEU A 71 4.58 -31.49 4.50
CA LEU A 71 4.98 -32.64 5.33
C LEU A 71 5.40 -32.26 6.76
N GLY A 72 4.78 -31.20 7.30
CA GLY A 72 5.07 -30.67 8.64
C GLY A 72 6.39 -29.92 8.78
N LYS A 73 7.08 -29.63 7.67
CA LYS A 73 8.30 -28.79 7.65
C LYS A 73 7.92 -27.33 7.47
N GLY A 74 8.16 -26.51 8.49
CA GLY A 74 7.74 -25.11 8.52
C GLY A 74 8.24 -24.30 7.34
N GLU A 75 9.50 -24.52 6.97
CA GLU A 75 10.20 -23.85 5.87
C GLU A 75 9.60 -24.14 4.49
N ASN A 76 8.82 -25.22 4.34
CA ASN A 76 8.23 -25.63 3.08
C ASN A 76 6.81 -25.10 2.87
N TYR A 77 6.18 -24.48 3.87
CA TYR A 77 4.80 -24.00 3.70
C TYR A 77 4.70 -22.92 2.61
N SER A 78 5.64 -21.97 2.60
CA SER A 78 5.62 -20.88 1.61
C SER A 78 5.71 -21.38 0.18
N ILE A 79 6.69 -22.23 -0.15
CA ILE A 79 6.84 -22.76 -1.52
C ILE A 79 5.61 -23.57 -1.96
N VAL A 80 4.96 -24.30 -1.04
CA VAL A 80 3.76 -25.07 -1.34
C VAL A 80 2.56 -24.17 -1.66
N ILE A 81 2.37 -23.10 -0.89
CA ILE A 81 1.29 -22.13 -1.13
C ILE A 81 1.58 -21.29 -2.38
N ASN A 82 2.83 -20.91 -2.64
CA ASN A 82 3.20 -20.23 -3.89
C ASN A 82 2.98 -21.14 -5.11
N ALA A 83 3.32 -22.43 -5.01
CA ALA A 83 3.05 -23.42 -6.05
C ALA A 83 1.54 -23.62 -6.28
N MET A 84 0.72 -23.47 -5.23
CA MET A 84 -0.75 -23.47 -5.36
C MET A 84 -1.23 -22.26 -6.18
N SER A 85 -0.70 -21.06 -5.96
CA SER A 85 -0.99 -19.89 -6.81
C SER A 85 -0.59 -20.14 -8.27
N ALA A 86 0.61 -20.66 -8.51
CA ALA A 86 1.08 -21.01 -9.85
C ALA A 86 0.15 -22.01 -10.56
N LEU A 87 -0.36 -23.01 -9.81
CA LEU A 87 -1.32 -23.99 -10.30
C LEU A 87 -2.65 -23.34 -10.72
N PHE A 88 -3.21 -22.47 -9.88
CA PHE A 88 -4.46 -21.78 -10.21
C PHE A 88 -4.29 -20.82 -11.39
N SER A 89 -3.17 -20.12 -11.48
CA SER A 89 -2.85 -19.29 -12.63
C SER A 89 -2.72 -20.10 -13.92
N ALA A 90 -2.13 -21.31 -13.89
CA ALA A 90 -2.10 -22.20 -15.05
C ALA A 90 -3.51 -22.65 -15.48
N PHE A 91 -4.43 -22.90 -14.54
CA PHE A 91 -5.83 -23.17 -14.86
C PHE A 91 -6.53 -21.98 -15.52
N THR A 92 -6.21 -20.74 -15.14
CA THR A 92 -6.68 -19.53 -15.84
C THR A 92 -6.31 -19.59 -17.32
N ILE A 93 -5.07 -19.95 -17.65
CA ILE A 93 -4.59 -20.08 -19.03
C ILE A 93 -5.32 -21.20 -19.80
N LEU A 94 -5.58 -22.33 -19.14
CA LEU A 94 -6.36 -23.42 -19.72
C LEU A 94 -7.77 -22.97 -20.14
N PHE A 95 -8.48 -22.30 -19.24
CA PHE A 95 -9.84 -21.81 -19.50
C PHE A 95 -9.84 -20.66 -20.51
N LEU A 96 -8.81 -19.80 -20.52
CA LEU A 96 -8.63 -18.76 -21.53
C LEU A 96 -8.47 -19.38 -22.93
N PHE A 97 -7.60 -20.40 -23.07
CA PHE A 97 -7.40 -21.10 -24.34
C PHE A 97 -8.73 -21.66 -24.88
N TRP A 98 -9.50 -22.36 -24.04
CA TRP A 98 -10.79 -22.91 -24.47
C TRP A 98 -11.84 -21.84 -24.76
N THR A 99 -11.81 -20.72 -24.05
CA THR A 99 -12.67 -19.56 -24.31
C THR A 99 -12.37 -18.94 -25.68
N ILE A 100 -11.09 -18.72 -26.00
CA ILE A 100 -10.66 -18.15 -27.29
C ILE A 100 -11.04 -19.08 -28.44
N THR A 101 -10.69 -20.37 -28.34
CA THR A 101 -10.98 -21.34 -29.40
C THR A 101 -12.47 -21.47 -29.66
N HIS A 102 -13.30 -21.41 -28.61
CA HIS A 102 -14.76 -21.35 -28.74
C HIS A 102 -15.21 -20.11 -29.52
N PHE A 103 -14.79 -18.91 -29.12
CA PHE A 103 -15.21 -17.67 -29.79
C PHE A 103 -14.71 -17.56 -31.23
N VAL A 104 -13.48 -17.96 -31.52
CA VAL A 104 -12.97 -17.99 -32.90
C VAL A 104 -13.75 -18.98 -33.74
N ARG A 105 -14.05 -20.18 -33.20
CA ARG A 105 -14.89 -21.16 -33.89
C ARG A 105 -16.27 -20.59 -34.20
N ARG A 106 -16.91 -19.89 -33.25
CA ARG A 106 -18.21 -19.21 -33.46
C ARG A 106 -18.16 -18.15 -34.56
N LEU A 107 -17.07 -17.38 -34.64
CA LEU A 107 -16.87 -16.35 -35.66
C LEU A 107 -16.68 -16.93 -37.06
N LEU A 108 -16.02 -18.09 -37.16
CA LEU A 108 -15.75 -18.77 -38.43
C LEU A 108 -16.90 -19.68 -38.89
N ASN A 109 -17.63 -20.30 -37.95
CA ASN A 109 -18.75 -21.19 -38.19
C ASN A 109 -19.86 -21.00 -37.14
N LYS A 110 -21.02 -20.51 -37.58
CA LYS A 110 -22.13 -20.11 -36.70
C LYS A 110 -22.91 -21.27 -36.07
N ASP A 111 -22.83 -22.48 -36.61
CA ASP A 111 -23.64 -23.61 -36.12
C ASP A 111 -22.78 -24.79 -35.64
N PHE A 112 -21.48 -24.56 -35.45
CA PHE A 112 -20.52 -25.58 -35.01
C PHE A 112 -20.46 -26.83 -35.92
N GLU A 113 -20.98 -26.74 -37.14
CA GLU A 113 -20.89 -27.79 -38.17
C GLU A 113 -19.43 -28.10 -38.56
N GLU A 114 -19.23 -29.09 -39.44
CA GLU A 114 -17.91 -29.60 -39.84
C GLU A 114 -16.92 -28.46 -40.13
N ILE A 115 -15.88 -28.37 -39.28
CA ILE A 115 -14.79 -27.40 -39.43
C ILE A 115 -13.82 -27.96 -40.47
N THR A 116 -13.45 -27.17 -41.47
CA THR A 116 -12.39 -27.58 -42.38
C THR A 116 -11.06 -27.68 -41.64
N LYS A 117 -10.15 -28.58 -42.06
CA LYS A 117 -8.81 -28.71 -41.42
C LYS A 117 -8.05 -27.38 -41.32
N HIS A 118 -8.23 -26.48 -42.28
CA HIS A 118 -7.61 -25.16 -42.27
C HIS A 118 -8.17 -24.26 -41.15
N GLN A 119 -9.49 -24.24 -40.97
CA GLN A 119 -10.14 -23.47 -39.91
C GLN A 119 -9.78 -24.05 -38.54
N GLU A 120 -9.70 -25.38 -38.42
CA GLU A 120 -9.20 -26.05 -37.22
C GLU A 120 -7.81 -25.54 -36.83
N ILE A 121 -6.88 -25.50 -37.78
CA ILE A 121 -5.52 -24.95 -37.56
C ILE A 121 -5.59 -23.49 -37.07
N SER A 122 -6.35 -22.62 -37.76
CA SER A 122 -6.47 -21.20 -37.39
C SER A 122 -7.06 -21.01 -35.99
N ILE A 123 -8.09 -21.79 -35.62
CA ILE A 123 -8.72 -21.74 -34.30
C ILE A 123 -7.73 -22.15 -33.21
N LEU A 124 -7.00 -23.25 -33.41
CA LEU A 124 -6.06 -23.76 -32.41
C LEU A 124 -4.89 -22.78 -32.20
N PHE A 125 -4.29 -22.23 -33.28
CA PHE A 125 -3.24 -21.22 -33.15
C PHE A 125 -3.74 -19.95 -32.47
N ALA A 126 -4.94 -19.46 -32.81
CA ALA A 126 -5.54 -18.32 -32.14
C ALA A 126 -5.66 -18.52 -30.63
N GLY A 127 -6.10 -19.71 -30.21
CA GLY A 127 -6.14 -20.13 -28.81
C GLY A 127 -4.78 -20.06 -28.13
N VAL A 128 -3.76 -20.71 -28.73
CA VAL A 128 -2.40 -20.74 -28.15
C VAL A 128 -1.80 -19.33 -28.06
N ILE A 129 -1.92 -18.51 -29.12
CA ILE A 129 -1.33 -17.18 -29.16
C ILE A 129 -1.94 -16.27 -28.10
N GLY A 130 -3.27 -16.17 -28.03
CA GLY A 130 -3.92 -15.31 -27.04
C GLY A 130 -3.69 -15.78 -25.60
N ALA A 131 -3.73 -17.10 -25.35
CA ALA A 131 -3.48 -17.66 -24.03
C ALA A 131 -2.02 -17.45 -23.57
N LEU A 132 -1.03 -17.61 -24.47
CA LEU A 132 0.37 -17.39 -24.13
C LEU A 132 0.71 -15.89 -24.01
N CYS A 133 0.07 -14.99 -24.76
CA CYS A 133 0.25 -13.54 -24.54
C CYS A 133 -0.17 -13.14 -23.12
N PHE A 134 -1.26 -13.71 -22.60
CA PHE A 134 -1.65 -13.51 -21.21
C PHE A 134 -0.75 -14.26 -20.22
N THR A 135 -0.25 -15.44 -20.60
CA THR A 135 0.69 -16.20 -19.76
C THR A 135 1.91 -15.36 -19.41
N PHE A 136 2.42 -14.61 -20.39
CA PHE A 136 3.62 -13.79 -20.28
C PHE A 136 3.34 -12.29 -20.09
N SER A 137 2.11 -11.90 -19.74
CA SER A 137 1.78 -10.50 -19.44
C SER A 137 2.24 -10.12 -18.04
N ASP A 138 2.76 -8.91 -17.89
CA ASP A 138 3.47 -8.41 -16.70
C ASP A 138 2.70 -8.62 -15.38
N THR A 139 1.52 -7.99 -15.27
CA THR A 139 0.71 -8.02 -14.04
C THR A 139 0.26 -9.44 -13.67
N PHE A 140 -0.15 -10.24 -14.66
CA PHE A 140 -0.64 -11.59 -14.38
C PHE A 140 0.48 -12.54 -13.95
N TRP A 141 1.66 -12.46 -14.56
CA TRP A 141 2.80 -13.28 -14.17
C TRP A 141 3.29 -12.90 -12.77
N PHE A 142 3.36 -11.59 -12.45
CA PHE A 142 3.71 -11.11 -11.11
C PHE A 142 2.84 -11.76 -10.02
N SER A 143 1.51 -11.76 -10.18
CA SER A 143 0.60 -12.38 -9.20
C SER A 143 0.56 -13.92 -9.26
N ALA A 144 1.09 -14.55 -10.31
CA ALA A 144 1.11 -16.00 -10.45
C ALA A 144 2.24 -16.68 -9.65
N VAL A 145 3.27 -15.91 -9.25
CA VAL A 145 4.50 -16.44 -8.63
C VAL A 145 4.59 -16.24 -7.11
N GLU A 146 3.52 -15.73 -6.49
CA GLU A 146 3.42 -15.52 -5.04
C GLU A 146 2.08 -15.98 -4.45
N GLY A 147 2.08 -16.28 -3.15
CA GLY A 147 0.93 -16.77 -2.39
C GLY A 147 -0.11 -15.70 -2.10
N GLU A 148 -0.83 -15.24 -3.12
CA GLU A 148 -1.92 -14.25 -3.01
C GLU A 148 -3.24 -14.73 -3.65
N VAL A 149 -4.35 -14.04 -3.32
CA VAL A 149 -5.72 -14.38 -3.75
C VAL A 149 -6.00 -14.13 -5.24
N TYR A 150 -5.23 -13.26 -5.89
CA TYR A 150 -5.48 -12.82 -7.27
C TYR A 150 -5.29 -13.94 -8.30
N SER A 151 -4.41 -14.90 -8.03
CA SER A 151 -4.21 -16.11 -8.85
C SER A 151 -5.51 -16.93 -8.97
N MET A 152 -6.10 -17.26 -7.82
CA MET A 152 -7.34 -18.02 -7.72
C MET A 152 -8.55 -17.20 -8.20
N ALA A 153 -8.61 -15.90 -7.89
CA ALA A 153 -9.68 -15.03 -8.36
C ALA A 153 -9.73 -14.94 -9.90
N SER A 154 -8.57 -14.84 -10.55
CA SER A 154 -8.46 -14.87 -12.02
C SER A 154 -8.93 -16.20 -12.60
N MET A 155 -8.59 -17.32 -11.95
CA MET A 155 -9.07 -18.64 -12.34
C MET A 155 -10.60 -18.72 -12.27
N PHE A 156 -11.22 -18.17 -11.23
CA PHE A 156 -12.68 -18.10 -11.13
C PHE A 156 -13.32 -17.27 -12.25
N ILE A 157 -12.77 -16.10 -12.60
CA ILE A 157 -13.25 -15.32 -13.75
C ILE A 157 -13.17 -16.14 -15.04
N ALA A 158 -12.00 -16.74 -15.31
CA ALA A 158 -11.78 -17.53 -16.52
C ALA A 158 -12.70 -18.76 -16.57
N LEU A 159 -12.88 -19.45 -15.45
CA LEU A 159 -13.79 -20.57 -15.29
C LEU A 159 -15.24 -20.16 -15.59
N LEU A 160 -15.72 -19.04 -15.03
CA LEU A 160 -17.08 -18.54 -15.25
C LEU A 160 -17.33 -18.20 -16.72
N VAL A 161 -16.39 -17.51 -17.36
CA VAL A 161 -16.47 -17.18 -18.79
C VAL A 161 -16.42 -18.46 -19.64
N TRP A 162 -15.58 -19.42 -19.31
CA TRP A 162 -15.53 -20.70 -20.01
C TRP A 162 -16.80 -21.54 -19.82
N LEU A 163 -17.38 -21.59 -18.61
CA LEU A 163 -18.59 -22.35 -18.32
C LEU A 163 -19.79 -21.86 -19.15
N ILE A 164 -19.91 -20.56 -19.42
CA ILE A 164 -20.98 -20.07 -20.30
C ILE A 164 -20.75 -20.47 -21.77
N THR A 165 -19.49 -20.63 -22.20
CA THR A 165 -19.20 -21.23 -23.53
C THR A 165 -19.57 -22.72 -23.58
N LYS A 166 -19.42 -23.43 -22.47
CA LYS A 166 -19.84 -24.83 -22.31
C LYS A 166 -21.36 -24.96 -22.39
N TRP A 167 -22.09 -24.10 -21.69
CA TRP A 167 -23.54 -23.97 -21.83
C TRP A 167 -23.93 -23.69 -23.29
N GLU A 168 -23.26 -22.74 -23.95
CA GLU A 168 -23.58 -22.36 -25.33
C GLU A 168 -23.37 -23.50 -26.34
N ASN A 169 -22.34 -24.33 -26.14
CA ASN A 169 -22.10 -25.52 -26.97
C ASN A 169 -23.19 -26.58 -26.83
N GLU A 170 -23.81 -26.66 -25.65
CA GLU A 170 -24.80 -27.69 -25.29
C GLU A 170 -26.21 -27.10 -25.14
N TYR A 171 -26.48 -25.89 -25.66
CA TYR A 171 -27.72 -25.15 -25.41
C TYR A 171 -29.02 -25.83 -25.90
N LEU A 172 -28.91 -26.85 -26.75
CA LEU A 172 -30.05 -27.68 -27.21
C LEU A 172 -30.23 -28.97 -26.40
N GLU A 173 -29.25 -29.33 -25.57
CA GLU A 173 -29.32 -30.53 -24.73
C GLU A 173 -30.38 -30.34 -23.64
N LYS A 174 -31.04 -31.45 -23.26
CA LYS A 174 -32.17 -31.46 -22.31
C LYS A 174 -31.78 -31.01 -20.90
N ASP A 175 -30.50 -31.02 -20.58
CA ASP A 175 -29.95 -30.73 -19.27
C ASP A 175 -28.92 -29.59 -19.30
N ASN A 176 -28.99 -28.71 -20.32
CA ASN A 176 -28.07 -27.60 -20.51
C ASN A 176 -28.00 -26.66 -19.29
N GLU A 177 -29.11 -26.50 -18.56
CA GLU A 177 -29.25 -25.59 -17.43
C GLU A 177 -28.33 -25.94 -16.25
N ARG A 178 -27.78 -27.17 -16.21
CA ARG A 178 -26.76 -27.58 -15.24
C ARG A 178 -25.56 -26.65 -15.21
N TRP A 179 -25.19 -26.11 -16.38
CA TRP A 179 -24.06 -25.18 -16.50
C TRP A 179 -24.37 -23.83 -15.87
N ILE A 180 -25.60 -23.35 -15.98
CA ILE A 180 -26.06 -22.12 -15.32
C ILE A 180 -26.06 -22.32 -13.80
N ILE A 181 -26.57 -23.45 -13.31
CA ILE A 181 -26.57 -23.77 -11.88
C ILE A 181 -25.13 -23.83 -11.35
N LEU A 182 -24.23 -24.47 -12.10
CA LEU A 182 -22.80 -24.55 -11.76
C LEU A 182 -22.15 -23.16 -11.76
N ILE A 183 -22.45 -22.28 -12.72
CA ILE A 183 -21.97 -20.90 -12.73
C ILE A 183 -22.33 -20.18 -11.42
N PHE A 184 -23.58 -20.30 -10.96
CA PHE A 184 -24.01 -19.67 -9.72
C PHE A 184 -23.38 -20.30 -8.45
N PHE A 185 -23.15 -21.61 -8.44
CA PHE A 185 -22.35 -22.28 -7.40
C PHE A 185 -20.92 -21.70 -7.32
N ILE A 186 -20.25 -21.62 -8.48
CA ILE A 186 -18.89 -21.10 -8.62
C ILE A 186 -18.83 -19.61 -8.28
N LEU A 187 -19.86 -18.82 -8.61
CA LEU A 187 -19.98 -17.43 -8.16
C LEU A 187 -20.01 -17.33 -6.64
N GLY A 188 -20.81 -18.18 -5.97
CA GLY A 188 -20.86 -18.25 -4.51
C GLY A 188 -19.51 -18.60 -3.88
N LEU A 189 -18.79 -19.58 -4.44
CA LEU A 189 -17.43 -19.93 -4.01
C LEU A 189 -16.42 -18.81 -4.24
N SER A 190 -16.52 -18.10 -5.37
CA SER A 190 -15.58 -17.03 -5.72
C SER A 190 -15.56 -15.90 -4.69
N VAL A 191 -16.68 -15.64 -4.01
CA VAL A 191 -16.77 -14.67 -2.91
C VAL A 191 -15.85 -15.06 -1.75
N GLY A 192 -15.63 -16.36 -1.52
CA GLY A 192 -14.67 -16.90 -0.57
C GLY A 192 -13.20 -16.65 -0.92
N VAL A 193 -12.91 -16.10 -2.09
CA VAL A 193 -11.55 -15.75 -2.53
C VAL A 193 -11.45 -14.25 -2.68
N HIS A 194 -12.29 -13.68 -3.55
CA HIS A 194 -12.37 -12.25 -3.82
C HIS A 194 -13.69 -11.95 -4.56
N MET A 195 -14.29 -10.78 -4.34
CA MET A 195 -15.54 -10.37 -5.00
C MET A 195 -15.43 -10.15 -6.53
N MET A 196 -14.25 -10.27 -7.14
CA MET A 196 -14.05 -9.98 -8.58
C MET A 196 -14.76 -10.98 -9.50
N GLY A 197 -14.95 -12.23 -9.07
CA GLY A 197 -15.65 -13.25 -9.88
C GLY A 197 -17.05 -12.80 -10.30
N MET A 198 -17.71 -11.99 -9.47
CA MET A 198 -19.03 -11.44 -9.77
C MET A 198 -19.02 -10.43 -10.94
N LEU A 199 -17.88 -9.83 -11.28
CA LEU A 199 -17.76 -8.92 -12.43
C LEU A 199 -17.88 -9.66 -13.77
N ALA A 200 -17.79 -10.99 -13.79
CA ALA A 200 -18.05 -11.81 -14.96
C ALA A 200 -19.55 -12.04 -15.24
N ILE A 201 -20.45 -11.73 -14.30
CA ILE A 201 -21.90 -11.95 -14.43
C ILE A 201 -22.46 -11.29 -15.70
N PRO A 202 -22.12 -10.03 -16.04
CA PRO A 202 -22.66 -9.42 -17.24
C PRO A 202 -22.23 -10.12 -18.52
N ALA A 203 -20.98 -10.55 -18.62
CA ALA A 203 -20.51 -11.34 -19.75
C ALA A 203 -21.28 -12.67 -19.88
N VAL A 204 -21.49 -13.38 -18.77
CA VAL A 204 -22.29 -14.61 -18.73
C VAL A 204 -23.73 -14.36 -19.25
N CYS A 205 -24.40 -13.35 -18.71
CA CYS A 205 -25.78 -13.02 -19.09
C CYS A 205 -25.89 -12.61 -20.56
N LEU A 206 -24.90 -11.84 -21.06
CA LEU A 206 -24.89 -11.33 -22.42
C LEU A 206 -24.54 -12.42 -23.45
N VAL A 207 -23.71 -13.41 -23.11
CA VAL A 207 -23.52 -14.61 -23.96
C VAL A 207 -24.80 -15.44 -24.02
N TYR A 208 -25.48 -15.65 -22.88
CA TYR A 208 -26.79 -16.31 -22.84
C TYR A 208 -27.82 -15.59 -23.73
N TYR A 209 -27.87 -14.26 -23.65
CA TYR A 209 -28.72 -13.43 -24.50
C TYR A 209 -28.37 -13.59 -25.98
N ALA A 210 -27.08 -13.46 -26.32
CA ALA A 210 -26.58 -13.52 -27.70
C ALA A 210 -26.80 -14.89 -28.35
N ARG A 211 -27.03 -15.95 -27.57
CA ARG A 211 -27.40 -17.27 -28.08
C ARG A 211 -28.91 -17.43 -28.28
N ASN A 212 -29.72 -16.99 -27.32
CA ASN A 212 -31.16 -17.25 -27.33
C ASN A 212 -32.00 -16.23 -28.12
N TYR A 213 -31.50 -15.01 -28.31
CA TYR A 213 -32.28 -13.92 -28.88
C TYR A 213 -31.60 -13.30 -30.09
N LYS A 214 -32.41 -12.90 -31.07
CA LYS A 214 -31.94 -12.06 -32.18
C LYS A 214 -31.77 -10.62 -31.71
N PHE A 215 -30.69 -10.00 -32.16
CA PHE A 215 -30.39 -8.61 -31.83
C PHE A 215 -31.48 -7.67 -32.37
N THR A 216 -32.06 -6.89 -31.47
CA THR A 216 -32.85 -5.70 -31.73
C THR A 216 -32.56 -4.71 -30.60
N TRP A 217 -32.59 -3.40 -30.85
CA TRP A 217 -32.36 -2.40 -29.79
C TRP A 217 -33.29 -2.61 -28.60
N LYS A 218 -34.54 -2.99 -28.83
CA LYS A 218 -35.51 -3.33 -27.78
C LYS A 218 -35.03 -4.52 -26.94
N ASN A 219 -34.74 -5.66 -27.55
CA ASN A 219 -34.30 -6.86 -26.82
C ASN A 219 -32.95 -6.62 -26.12
N PHE A 220 -32.07 -5.82 -26.71
CA PHE A 220 -30.77 -5.47 -26.16
C PHE A 220 -30.90 -4.60 -24.90
N ILE A 221 -31.78 -3.59 -24.91
CA ILE A 221 -32.09 -2.79 -23.71
C ILE A 221 -32.65 -3.70 -22.61
N PHE A 222 -33.62 -4.57 -22.92
CA PHE A 222 -34.16 -5.51 -21.94
C PHE A 222 -33.10 -6.47 -21.39
N ALA A 223 -32.21 -6.98 -22.24
CA ALA A 223 -31.11 -7.85 -21.80
C ALA A 223 -30.18 -7.13 -20.81
N ASN A 224 -29.84 -5.87 -21.08
CA ASN A 224 -29.03 -5.06 -20.17
C ASN A 224 -29.75 -4.76 -18.84
N LEU A 225 -31.05 -4.44 -18.88
CA LEU A 225 -31.85 -4.23 -17.66
C LEU A 225 -31.95 -5.50 -16.81
N ILE A 226 -32.15 -6.67 -17.44
CA ILE A 226 -32.14 -7.97 -16.74
C ILE A 226 -30.77 -8.26 -16.16
N THR A 227 -29.70 -8.03 -16.93
CA THR A 227 -28.31 -8.24 -16.50
C THR A 227 -27.97 -7.36 -15.30
N LEU A 228 -28.32 -6.07 -15.36
CA LEU A 228 -28.17 -5.14 -14.25
C LEU A 228 -28.99 -5.59 -13.03
N GLY A 229 -30.22 -6.06 -13.25
CA GLY A 229 -31.06 -6.64 -12.20
C GLY A 229 -30.40 -7.84 -11.51
N ILE A 230 -29.86 -8.79 -12.27
CA ILE A 230 -29.12 -9.94 -11.74
C ILE A 230 -27.89 -9.48 -10.97
N LEU A 231 -27.12 -8.54 -11.52
CA LEU A 231 -25.93 -7.98 -10.87
C LEU A 231 -26.30 -7.36 -9.52
N ILE A 232 -27.33 -6.51 -9.46
CA ILE A 232 -27.83 -5.89 -8.23
C ILE A 232 -28.32 -6.96 -7.23
N ILE A 233 -29.06 -7.95 -7.71
CA ILE A 233 -29.55 -9.05 -6.86
C ILE A 233 -28.38 -9.80 -6.21
N VAL A 234 -27.34 -10.13 -6.97
CA VAL A 234 -26.19 -10.87 -6.44
C VAL A 234 -25.35 -9.98 -5.50
N PHE A 235 -24.96 -8.78 -5.94
CA PHE A 235 -24.05 -7.90 -5.19
C PHE A 235 -24.68 -7.20 -3.98
N LYS A 236 -25.90 -6.65 -4.14
CA LYS A 236 -26.52 -5.76 -3.14
C LYS A 236 -27.63 -6.44 -2.35
N ILE A 237 -28.22 -7.52 -2.84
CA ILE A 237 -29.34 -8.18 -2.18
C ILE A 237 -28.88 -9.47 -1.51
N ILE A 238 -28.49 -10.51 -2.24
CA ILE A 238 -28.33 -11.85 -1.67
C ILE A 238 -27.29 -11.86 -0.54
N PHE A 239 -26.03 -11.50 -0.79
CA PHE A 239 -25.01 -11.58 0.27
C PHE A 239 -25.21 -10.57 1.41
N PRO A 240 -25.45 -9.26 1.15
CA PRO A 240 -25.65 -8.30 2.24
C PRO A 240 -26.92 -8.55 3.06
N VAL A 241 -28.02 -8.98 2.43
CA VAL A 241 -29.26 -9.30 3.16
C VAL A 241 -29.08 -10.55 3.99
N ILE A 242 -28.37 -11.57 3.49
CA ILE A 242 -28.03 -12.75 4.30
C ILE A 242 -27.22 -12.30 5.53
N MET A 243 -26.13 -11.56 5.34
CA MET A 243 -25.29 -11.12 6.47
C MET A 243 -26.07 -10.23 7.45
N SER A 244 -26.89 -9.30 6.94
CA SER A 244 -27.74 -8.45 7.78
C SER A 244 -28.82 -9.22 8.52
N LEU A 245 -29.43 -10.23 7.90
CA LEU A 245 -30.41 -11.12 8.54
C LEU A 245 -29.78 -11.82 9.74
N PHE A 246 -28.59 -12.40 9.56
CA PHE A 246 -27.88 -13.09 10.63
C PHE A 246 -27.54 -12.14 11.78
N GLY A 247 -26.98 -10.96 11.51
CA GLY A 247 -26.68 -9.96 12.55
C GLY A 247 -27.92 -9.46 13.30
N ARG A 248 -29.03 -9.21 12.61
CA ARG A 248 -30.29 -8.74 13.24
C ARG A 248 -30.97 -9.83 14.07
N LEU A 249 -31.01 -11.07 13.57
CA LEU A 249 -31.55 -12.19 14.33
C LEU A 249 -30.69 -12.45 15.57
N GLU A 250 -29.38 -12.35 15.46
CA GLU A 250 -28.47 -12.47 16.59
C GLU A 250 -28.82 -11.49 17.71
N ILE A 251 -28.98 -10.21 17.41
CA ILE A 251 -29.41 -9.20 18.39
C ILE A 251 -30.82 -9.51 18.92
N PHE A 252 -31.78 -9.87 18.07
CA PHE A 252 -33.16 -10.13 18.49
C PHE A 252 -33.26 -11.30 19.47
N PHE A 253 -32.62 -12.44 19.17
CA PHE A 253 -32.70 -13.62 20.01
C PHE A 253 -31.90 -13.46 21.31
N VAL A 254 -30.73 -12.81 21.26
CA VAL A 254 -29.90 -12.63 22.45
C VAL A 254 -30.42 -11.49 23.32
N ASN A 255 -30.50 -10.26 22.79
CA ASN A 255 -30.91 -9.10 23.58
C ASN A 255 -32.42 -9.04 23.81
N GLY A 256 -33.22 -9.52 22.85
CA GLY A 256 -34.69 -9.44 22.92
C GLY A 256 -35.33 -10.61 23.67
N LEU A 257 -34.84 -11.85 23.46
CA LEU A 257 -35.40 -13.06 24.08
C LEU A 257 -34.54 -13.63 25.22
N GLY A 258 -33.35 -13.08 25.47
CA GLY A 258 -32.46 -13.52 26.55
C GLY A 258 -31.80 -14.88 26.31
N LEU A 259 -31.67 -15.31 25.05
CA LEU A 259 -30.99 -16.57 24.72
C LEU A 259 -29.46 -16.43 24.70
N PRO A 260 -28.70 -17.53 24.83
CA PRO A 260 -27.25 -17.49 24.71
C PRO A 260 -26.74 -16.95 23.37
N PHE A 261 -25.50 -16.46 23.33
CA PHE A 261 -24.82 -16.07 22.11
C PHE A 261 -24.91 -17.16 21.02
N HIS A 262 -24.96 -16.72 19.76
CA HIS A 262 -25.13 -17.52 18.56
C HIS A 262 -26.51 -18.16 18.36
N SER A 263 -27.46 -17.97 19.29
CA SER A 263 -28.83 -18.49 19.13
C SER A 263 -29.54 -17.90 17.91
N GLY A 264 -29.35 -16.61 17.64
CA GLY A 264 -29.95 -15.97 16.46
C GLY A 264 -29.27 -16.40 15.16
N THR A 265 -27.97 -16.69 15.20
CA THR A 265 -27.21 -17.30 14.10
C THR A 265 -27.76 -18.69 13.74
N ILE A 266 -28.03 -19.55 14.74
CA ILE A 266 -28.64 -20.87 14.53
C ILE A 266 -30.06 -20.73 13.96
N ALA A 267 -30.87 -19.83 14.52
CA ALA A 267 -32.21 -19.54 14.01
C ALA A 267 -32.17 -19.04 12.55
N GLY A 268 -31.22 -18.15 12.24
CA GLY A 268 -30.98 -17.64 10.88
C GLY A 268 -30.63 -18.76 9.91
N PHE A 269 -29.78 -19.72 10.31
CA PHE A 269 -29.46 -20.90 9.51
C PHE A 269 -30.68 -21.78 9.26
N ILE A 270 -31.49 -22.08 10.29
CA ILE A 270 -32.72 -22.87 10.14
C ILE A 270 -33.71 -22.18 9.20
N ILE A 271 -33.90 -20.87 9.35
CA ILE A 271 -34.74 -20.05 8.48
C ILE A 271 -34.21 -20.12 7.04
N MET A 272 -32.89 -20.00 6.83
CA MET A 272 -32.28 -20.08 5.51
C MET A 272 -32.56 -21.43 4.84
N VAL A 273 -32.37 -22.53 5.57
CA VAL A 273 -32.65 -23.90 5.08
C VAL A 273 -34.13 -24.06 4.73
N ALA A 274 -35.04 -23.57 5.60
CA ALA A 274 -36.48 -23.59 5.34
C ALA A 274 -36.85 -22.78 4.09
N LEU A 275 -36.32 -21.56 3.94
CA LEU A 275 -36.52 -20.71 2.77
C LEU A 275 -36.04 -21.41 1.49
N CYS A 276 -34.84 -22.01 1.51
CA CYS A 276 -34.31 -22.78 0.38
C CYS A 276 -35.23 -23.97 0.03
N TYR A 277 -35.67 -24.73 1.03
CA TYR A 277 -36.57 -25.86 0.84
C TYR A 277 -37.91 -25.44 0.22
N PHE A 278 -38.56 -24.40 0.77
CA PHE A 278 -39.83 -23.90 0.24
C PHE A 278 -39.67 -23.28 -1.14
N PHE A 279 -38.55 -22.63 -1.42
CA PHE A 279 -38.25 -22.08 -2.74
C PHE A 279 -38.11 -23.17 -3.79
N ILE A 280 -37.37 -24.24 -3.49
CA ILE A 280 -37.25 -25.42 -4.36
C ILE A 280 -38.61 -26.11 -4.53
N LYS A 281 -39.37 -26.29 -3.43
CA LYS A 281 -40.70 -26.92 -3.46
C LYS A 281 -41.67 -26.15 -4.36
N TYR A 282 -41.74 -24.82 -4.21
CA TYR A 282 -42.56 -23.95 -5.04
C TYR A 282 -42.15 -24.04 -6.52
N ALA A 283 -40.85 -23.95 -6.80
CA ALA A 283 -40.33 -24.07 -8.16
C ALA A 283 -40.69 -25.41 -8.81
N ARG A 284 -40.60 -26.52 -8.08
CA ARG A 284 -41.04 -27.85 -8.54
C ARG A 284 -42.55 -27.90 -8.81
N GLN A 285 -43.37 -27.37 -7.91
CA GLN A 285 -44.83 -27.34 -8.05
C GLN A 285 -45.30 -26.53 -9.25
N SER A 286 -44.58 -25.47 -9.62
CA SER A 286 -44.92 -24.62 -10.77
C SER A 286 -44.83 -25.32 -12.13
N LYS A 287 -44.09 -26.44 -12.22
CA LYS A 287 -43.75 -27.15 -13.46
C LYS A 287 -43.07 -26.29 -14.55
N LYS A 288 -42.58 -25.08 -14.23
CA LYS A 288 -41.84 -24.22 -15.16
C LYS A 288 -40.33 -24.40 -14.96
N ASN A 289 -39.63 -24.85 -16.00
CA ASN A 289 -38.19 -25.10 -15.96
C ASN A 289 -37.39 -23.87 -15.48
N ILE A 290 -37.75 -22.67 -15.94
CA ILE A 290 -37.08 -21.43 -15.54
C ILE A 290 -37.11 -21.18 -14.02
N TYR A 291 -38.22 -21.48 -13.34
CA TYR A 291 -38.31 -21.29 -11.89
C TYR A 291 -37.44 -22.31 -11.14
N GLN A 292 -37.32 -23.54 -11.67
CA GLN A 292 -36.44 -24.56 -11.11
C GLN A 292 -34.98 -24.17 -11.28
N THR A 293 -34.58 -23.68 -12.47
CA THR A 293 -33.22 -23.19 -12.72
C THR A 293 -32.88 -22.03 -11.80
N VAL A 294 -33.76 -21.02 -11.69
CA VAL A 294 -33.54 -19.88 -10.79
C VAL A 294 -33.42 -20.34 -9.34
N ALA A 295 -34.32 -21.21 -8.87
CA ALA A 295 -34.27 -21.71 -7.50
C ALA A 295 -32.99 -22.47 -7.19
N LEU A 296 -32.58 -23.37 -8.09
CA LEU A 296 -31.35 -24.13 -7.92
C LEU A 296 -30.12 -23.23 -8.00
N SER A 297 -30.05 -22.28 -8.94
CA SER A 297 -28.95 -21.33 -9.03
C SER A 297 -28.76 -20.53 -7.74
N VAL A 298 -29.83 -19.98 -7.16
CA VAL A 298 -29.75 -19.23 -5.90
C VAL A 298 -29.32 -20.13 -4.75
N VAL A 299 -29.91 -21.32 -4.62
CA VAL A 299 -29.56 -22.25 -3.53
C VAL A 299 -28.10 -22.71 -3.63
N TYR A 300 -27.64 -23.10 -4.82
CA TYR A 300 -26.24 -23.49 -5.01
C TYR A 300 -25.28 -22.33 -4.82
N MET A 301 -25.64 -21.10 -5.17
CA MET A 301 -24.83 -19.93 -4.85
C MET A 301 -24.69 -19.72 -3.34
N ILE A 302 -25.77 -19.89 -2.57
CA ILE A 302 -25.73 -19.83 -1.10
C ILE A 302 -24.86 -20.96 -0.54
N ILE A 303 -24.96 -22.18 -1.10
CA ILE A 303 -24.09 -23.30 -0.72
C ILE A 303 -22.61 -22.96 -0.99
N GLY A 304 -22.28 -22.38 -2.15
CA GLY A 304 -20.91 -21.94 -2.44
C GLY A 304 -20.43 -20.87 -1.45
N PHE A 305 -21.28 -19.91 -1.13
CA PHE A 305 -20.98 -18.84 -0.17
C PHE A 305 -20.76 -19.34 1.27
N SER A 306 -21.30 -20.51 1.62
CA SER A 306 -21.18 -21.07 2.98
C SER A 306 -19.73 -21.34 3.43
N CYS A 307 -18.75 -21.36 2.51
CA CYS A 307 -17.32 -21.44 2.88
C CYS A 307 -16.88 -20.31 3.82
N TRP A 308 -17.54 -19.14 3.76
CA TRP A 308 -17.31 -18.00 4.65
C TRP A 308 -17.56 -18.29 6.13
N MET A 309 -18.30 -19.35 6.47
CA MET A 309 -18.50 -19.75 7.86
C MET A 309 -17.19 -20.14 8.56
N VAL A 310 -16.11 -20.44 7.82
CA VAL A 310 -14.81 -20.71 8.42
C VAL A 310 -14.28 -19.50 9.19
N ILE A 311 -14.53 -18.28 8.71
CA ILE A 311 -14.00 -17.04 9.31
C ILE A 311 -14.50 -16.86 10.75
N PRO A 312 -15.81 -16.82 11.05
CA PRO A 312 -16.27 -16.64 12.42
C PRO A 312 -15.95 -17.86 13.30
N ILE A 313 -15.93 -19.08 12.73
CA ILE A 313 -15.54 -20.29 13.48
C ILE A 313 -14.08 -20.17 13.95
N ARG A 314 -13.19 -19.71 13.07
CA ARG A 314 -11.78 -19.52 13.41
C ARG A 314 -11.56 -18.33 14.32
N ALA A 315 -12.25 -17.20 14.10
CA ALA A 315 -12.21 -16.06 15.02
C ALA A 315 -12.58 -16.47 16.46
N ASN A 316 -13.65 -17.26 16.67
CA ASN A 316 -14.02 -17.79 17.99
C ASN A 316 -12.92 -18.68 18.62
N ALA A 317 -12.13 -19.38 17.80
CA ALA A 317 -10.99 -20.18 18.29
C ALA A 317 -9.79 -19.31 18.70
N ASN A 318 -9.85 -17.99 18.48
CA ASN A 318 -8.87 -17.00 18.92
C ASN A 318 -7.43 -17.26 18.43
N PRO A 319 -7.21 -17.47 17.11
CA PRO A 319 -5.88 -17.69 16.56
C PRO A 319 -4.94 -16.50 16.82
N PRO A 320 -3.61 -16.70 16.70
CA PRO A 320 -2.62 -15.64 16.85
C PRO A 320 -2.91 -14.43 15.95
N MET A 321 -3.11 -14.67 14.66
CA MET A 321 -3.56 -13.67 13.71
C MET A 321 -5.09 -13.76 13.59
N ASN A 322 -5.79 -12.78 14.14
CA ASN A 322 -7.25 -12.73 14.09
C ASN A 322 -7.73 -11.32 13.74
N LEU A 323 -7.36 -10.83 12.55
CA LEU A 323 -7.62 -9.45 12.16
C LEU A 323 -9.12 -9.13 12.20
N ASN A 324 -9.47 -7.99 12.80
CA ASN A 324 -10.84 -7.52 13.06
C ASN A 324 -11.69 -8.37 14.03
N ASP A 325 -11.25 -9.57 14.41
CA ASP A 325 -11.96 -10.52 15.27
C ASP A 325 -13.47 -10.67 14.96
N PRO A 326 -13.84 -11.16 13.77
CA PRO A 326 -15.24 -11.28 13.36
C PRO A 326 -15.91 -12.54 13.95
N ASP A 327 -15.85 -12.71 15.27
CA ASP A 327 -16.32 -13.89 16.00
C ASP A 327 -17.85 -13.89 16.27
N THR A 328 -18.58 -12.89 15.76
CA THR A 328 -20.04 -12.74 15.90
C THR A 328 -20.70 -12.53 14.54
N ALA A 329 -22.03 -12.72 14.46
CA ALA A 329 -22.77 -12.41 13.23
C ALA A 329 -22.74 -10.91 12.87
N ILE A 330 -22.64 -10.03 13.87
CA ILE A 330 -22.50 -8.58 13.67
C ILE A 330 -21.08 -8.24 13.19
N GLY A 331 -20.06 -8.81 13.84
CA GLY A 331 -18.66 -8.65 13.45
C GLY A 331 -18.39 -9.18 12.04
N MET A 332 -19.01 -10.29 11.66
CA MET A 332 -18.97 -10.83 10.30
C MET A 332 -19.61 -9.91 9.26
N LEU A 333 -20.69 -9.23 9.60
CA LEU A 333 -21.31 -8.24 8.71
C LEU A 333 -20.37 -7.04 8.51
N ASP A 334 -19.79 -6.53 9.59
CA ASP A 334 -18.85 -5.40 9.54
C ASP A 334 -17.57 -5.76 8.77
N TYR A 335 -17.08 -6.98 8.96
CA TYR A 335 -15.95 -7.56 8.23
C TYR A 335 -16.25 -7.72 6.73
N TYR A 336 -17.43 -8.27 6.37
CA TYR A 336 -17.85 -8.40 4.97
C TYR A 336 -17.99 -7.02 4.28
N ASN A 337 -18.56 -6.04 4.96
CA ASN A 337 -18.72 -4.68 4.44
C ASN A 337 -17.41 -3.88 4.42
N ARG A 338 -16.41 -4.33 5.17
CA ARG A 338 -15.13 -3.66 5.39
C ARG A 338 -15.30 -2.28 6.04
N GLU A 339 -16.17 -2.21 7.06
CA GLU A 339 -16.52 -0.96 7.75
C GLU A 339 -15.29 -0.21 8.30
N GLN A 340 -14.20 -0.92 8.57
CA GLN A 340 -12.94 -0.33 9.06
C GLN A 340 -12.28 0.66 8.09
N TYR A 341 -12.49 0.52 6.79
CA TYR A 341 -11.86 1.41 5.79
C TYR A 341 -12.70 2.67 5.51
N GLY A 342 -13.89 2.78 6.11
CA GLY A 342 -14.84 3.85 5.83
C GLY A 342 -15.50 3.74 4.45
N ASP A 343 -16.18 4.81 4.06
CA ASP A 343 -16.87 4.94 2.77
C ASP A 343 -16.38 6.20 2.04
N TRP A 344 -16.44 6.19 0.71
CA TRP A 344 -16.05 7.32 -0.12
C TRP A 344 -17.11 7.66 -1.16
N PRO A 345 -17.28 8.94 -1.50
CA PRO A 345 -18.35 9.35 -2.38
C PRO A 345 -18.07 8.93 -3.83
N THR A 346 -18.93 8.08 -4.38
CA THR A 346 -18.81 7.60 -5.78
C THR A 346 -19.61 8.47 -6.75
N ILE A 347 -20.90 8.71 -6.47
CA ILE A 347 -21.80 9.47 -7.37
C ILE A 347 -22.05 10.88 -6.85
N TYR A 348 -22.19 11.08 -5.54
CA TYR A 348 -22.53 12.38 -4.96
C TYR A 348 -21.94 12.50 -3.56
N GLY A 349 -21.24 13.60 -3.28
CA GLY A 349 -20.57 13.81 -2.00
C GLY A 349 -19.56 14.94 -2.03
N GLN A 350 -18.73 15.00 -1.00
CA GLN A 350 -17.77 16.08 -0.76
C GLN A 350 -16.56 16.04 -1.70
N ASN A 351 -15.99 17.21 -1.99
CA ASN A 351 -14.66 17.36 -2.56
C ASN A 351 -13.64 17.65 -1.44
N TYR A 352 -12.36 17.43 -1.72
CA TYR A 352 -11.26 17.65 -0.77
C TYR A 352 -11.21 19.08 -0.22
N THR A 353 -11.71 20.07 -0.97
CA THR A 353 -11.74 21.47 -0.54
C THR A 353 -12.61 21.71 0.68
N ALA A 354 -13.52 20.78 1.02
CA ALA A 354 -14.27 20.82 2.29
C ALA A 354 -13.35 20.76 3.52
N PHE A 355 -12.15 20.19 3.39
CA PHE A 355 -11.15 20.09 4.45
C PHE A 355 -10.15 21.26 4.43
N LEU A 356 -10.16 22.08 3.38
CA LEU A 356 -9.38 23.32 3.28
C LEU A 356 -10.18 24.54 3.78
N ASP A 357 -11.50 24.49 3.64
CA ASP A 357 -12.41 25.53 4.14
C ASP A 357 -12.75 25.33 5.63
N ALA A 358 -12.87 26.42 6.39
CA ALA A 358 -13.24 26.40 7.80
C ALA A 358 -14.72 25.98 8.01
N ASN A 359 -15.58 26.32 7.05
CA ASN A 359 -17.02 26.05 7.02
C ASN A 359 -17.38 24.89 6.09
N GLY A 360 -16.38 24.21 5.50
CA GLY A 360 -16.62 23.09 4.59
C GLY A 360 -17.29 21.87 5.23
N ILE A 361 -17.16 21.73 6.56
CA ILE A 361 -17.90 20.77 7.39
C ILE A 361 -18.84 21.56 8.30
N GLN A 362 -20.13 21.22 8.28
CA GLN A 362 -21.11 21.94 9.09
C GLN A 362 -20.87 21.69 10.58
N LYS A 363 -21.13 22.70 11.40
CA LYS A 363 -21.03 22.63 12.87
C LYS A 363 -22.41 22.76 13.53
N ASN A 364 -22.53 22.21 14.73
CA ASN A 364 -23.63 22.42 15.67
C ASN A 364 -23.46 23.78 16.39
N GLU A 365 -24.48 24.18 17.15
CA GLU A 365 -24.44 25.44 17.94
C GLU A 365 -23.32 25.43 19.00
N ASP A 366 -22.95 24.25 19.49
CA ASP A 366 -21.83 24.03 20.42
C ASP A 366 -20.44 24.05 19.75
N GLY A 367 -20.37 24.28 18.43
CA GLY A 367 -19.13 24.27 17.65
C GLY A 367 -18.63 22.89 17.21
N SER A 368 -19.25 21.79 17.66
CA SER A 368 -18.89 20.43 17.24
C SER A 368 -19.35 20.14 15.81
N PHE A 369 -18.63 19.29 15.08
CA PHE A 369 -19.03 18.94 13.70
C PHE A 369 -20.36 18.17 13.68
N LYS A 370 -21.24 18.55 12.74
CA LYS A 370 -22.48 17.82 12.43
C LYS A 370 -22.15 16.47 11.81
N THR A 371 -22.83 15.44 12.28
CA THR A 371 -22.65 14.07 11.83
C THR A 371 -23.98 13.42 11.48
N LYS A 372 -23.94 12.45 10.57
CA LYS A 372 -25.07 11.59 10.22
C LYS A 372 -24.72 10.16 10.57
N LYS A 373 -25.49 9.56 11.47
CA LYS A 373 -25.33 8.15 11.85
C LYS A 373 -25.47 7.23 10.63
N THR A 374 -24.50 6.33 10.46
CA THR A 374 -24.42 5.34 9.38
C THR A 374 -24.55 3.90 9.90
N GLY A 375 -24.22 3.65 11.17
CA GLY A 375 -24.29 2.31 11.75
C GLY A 375 -24.18 2.32 13.27
N GLU A 376 -24.33 1.14 13.86
CA GLU A 376 -24.15 0.90 15.30
C GLU A 376 -23.02 -0.11 15.49
N VAL A 377 -22.21 0.10 16.52
CA VAL A 377 -21.14 -0.81 16.89
C VAL A 377 -21.60 -1.60 18.11
N TYR A 378 -21.51 -2.92 18.00
CA TYR A 378 -21.89 -3.86 19.06
C TYR A 378 -20.69 -4.72 19.46
N GLU A 379 -20.63 -5.02 20.74
CA GLU A 379 -19.63 -5.89 21.34
C GLU A 379 -20.33 -6.96 22.20
N LYS A 380 -19.74 -8.15 22.30
CA LYS A 380 -20.22 -9.20 23.22
C LYS A 380 -19.93 -8.79 24.66
N ASP A 381 -20.95 -8.69 25.49
CA ASP A 381 -20.80 -8.50 26.94
C ASP A 381 -21.03 -9.83 27.66
N GLU A 382 -19.94 -10.54 27.94
CA GLU A 382 -19.98 -11.84 28.61
C GLU A 382 -20.58 -11.77 30.03
N LYS A 383 -20.54 -10.61 30.69
CA LYS A 383 -21.09 -10.46 32.06
C LYS A 383 -22.61 -10.42 32.05
N THR A 384 -23.19 -9.74 31.06
CA THR A 384 -24.65 -9.65 30.92
C THR A 384 -25.23 -10.75 30.04
N GLY A 385 -24.39 -11.43 29.25
CA GLY A 385 -24.85 -12.40 28.25
C GLY A 385 -25.56 -11.75 27.06
N THR A 386 -25.31 -10.47 26.81
CA THR A 386 -25.99 -9.68 25.76
C THR A 386 -24.99 -8.96 24.87
N TYR A 387 -25.44 -8.45 23.72
CA TYR A 387 -24.64 -7.54 22.89
C TYR A 387 -24.83 -6.11 23.37
N ARG A 388 -23.75 -5.50 23.88
CA ARG A 388 -23.75 -4.10 24.31
C ARG A 388 -23.45 -3.21 23.12
N LYS A 389 -24.24 -2.15 22.94
CA LYS A 389 -23.92 -1.08 21.99
C LYS A 389 -22.83 -0.19 22.59
N THR A 390 -21.68 -0.12 21.94
CA THR A 390 -20.49 0.61 22.44
C THR A 390 -20.31 1.96 21.76
N SER A 391 -20.60 2.03 20.46
CA SER A 391 -20.42 3.24 19.67
C SER A 391 -21.42 3.34 18.51
N GLU A 392 -21.35 4.43 17.78
CA GLU A 392 -22.10 4.67 16.55
C GLU A 392 -21.14 5.06 15.44
N ARG A 393 -21.33 4.49 14.25
CA ARG A 393 -20.63 4.93 13.04
C ARG A 393 -21.36 6.14 12.47
N PHE A 394 -20.60 7.11 11.97
CA PHE A 394 -21.17 8.33 11.39
C PHE A 394 -20.31 8.87 10.25
N ASN A 395 -20.94 9.63 9.36
CA ASN A 395 -20.26 10.45 8.37
C ASN A 395 -20.46 11.93 8.70
N TYR A 396 -19.48 12.78 8.42
CA TYR A 396 -19.63 14.23 8.55
C TYR A 396 -20.68 14.77 7.58
N ILE A 397 -21.41 15.81 8.00
CA ILE A 397 -22.31 16.56 7.13
C ILE A 397 -21.53 17.74 6.55
N PHE A 398 -21.24 17.66 5.26
CA PHE A 398 -20.50 18.69 4.54
C PHE A 398 -21.40 19.84 4.10
N ASP A 399 -20.84 21.03 3.92
CA ASP A 399 -21.56 22.17 3.36
C ASP A 399 -21.87 21.94 1.87
N LYS A 400 -23.05 22.39 1.43
CA LYS A 400 -23.54 22.17 0.05
C LYS A 400 -22.63 22.82 -1.00
N SER A 401 -21.91 23.88 -0.64
CA SER A 401 -20.91 24.51 -1.51
C SER A 401 -19.78 23.56 -1.89
N HIS A 402 -19.40 22.61 -1.03
CA HIS A 402 -18.33 21.65 -1.27
C HIS A 402 -18.79 20.28 -1.77
N VAL A 403 -20.10 20.03 -1.82
CA VAL A 403 -20.69 18.79 -2.34
C VAL A 403 -20.97 18.91 -3.84
N SER A 404 -20.64 17.88 -4.61
CA SER A 404 -20.89 17.84 -6.07
C SER A 404 -21.31 16.46 -6.56
N LEU A 405 -21.82 16.42 -7.78
CA LEU A 405 -21.97 15.20 -8.57
C LEU A 405 -20.57 14.72 -9.01
N MET A 406 -20.34 13.41 -9.00
CA MET A 406 -19.08 12.76 -9.36
C MET A 406 -17.84 13.41 -8.70
N PRO A 407 -17.80 13.53 -7.37
CA PRO A 407 -16.60 14.05 -6.70
C PRO A 407 -15.49 13.01 -6.78
N ARG A 408 -14.53 13.22 -7.67
CA ARG A 408 -13.39 12.33 -7.88
C ARG A 408 -12.19 12.70 -7.02
N MET A 409 -12.05 13.99 -6.68
CA MET A 409 -11.06 14.52 -5.75
C MET A 409 -11.70 14.78 -4.37
N PHE A 410 -11.84 13.75 -3.55
CA PHE A 410 -12.63 13.80 -2.31
C PHE A 410 -11.82 13.59 -1.02
N ASN A 411 -10.58 13.11 -1.13
CA ASN A 411 -9.82 12.62 0.00
C ASN A 411 -9.20 13.75 0.84
N ASP A 412 -9.16 13.55 2.16
CA ASP A 412 -8.77 14.50 3.20
C ASP A 412 -7.33 14.37 3.68
N ASP A 413 -6.59 13.38 3.17
CA ASP A 413 -5.17 13.23 3.47
C ASP A 413 -4.37 14.42 2.92
N LYS A 414 -3.44 14.93 3.73
CA LYS A 414 -2.69 16.16 3.40
C LYS A 414 -1.80 15.98 2.17
N ASP A 415 -1.21 14.81 2.00
CA ASP A 415 -0.35 14.51 0.87
C ASP A 415 -1.19 14.34 -0.40
N VAL A 416 -2.33 13.62 -0.29
CA VAL A 416 -3.28 13.47 -1.40
C VAL A 416 -3.88 14.81 -1.85
N MET A 417 -4.26 15.69 -0.91
CA MET A 417 -4.72 17.04 -1.22
C MET A 417 -3.63 17.87 -1.93
N SER A 418 -2.38 17.75 -1.48
CA SER A 418 -1.24 18.41 -2.11
C SER A 418 -1.02 17.89 -3.53
N ASN A 419 -1.20 16.59 -3.77
CA ASN A 419 -1.11 15.98 -5.09
C ASN A 419 -2.21 16.50 -6.04
N TYR A 420 -3.46 16.63 -5.57
CA TYR A 420 -4.53 17.23 -6.37
C TYR A 420 -4.19 18.66 -6.82
N ILE A 421 -3.71 19.49 -5.88
CA ILE A 421 -3.31 20.87 -6.17
C ILE A 421 -2.15 20.90 -7.17
N SER A 422 -1.15 20.04 -6.99
CA SER A 422 0.02 19.97 -7.88
C SER A 422 -0.34 19.53 -9.30
N MET A 423 -1.36 18.68 -9.47
CA MET A 423 -1.74 18.10 -10.76
C MET A 423 -2.78 18.94 -11.51
N TYR A 424 -3.78 19.48 -10.80
CA TYR A 424 -4.95 20.13 -11.40
C TYR A 424 -5.12 21.60 -11.03
N GLY A 425 -4.14 22.16 -10.31
CA GLY A 425 -4.14 23.54 -9.83
C GLY A 425 -4.83 23.71 -8.48
N ALA A 426 -4.43 24.77 -7.78
CA ALA A 426 -5.01 25.14 -6.49
C ALA A 426 -6.46 25.62 -6.66
N PRO A 427 -7.34 25.35 -5.68
CA PRO A 427 -8.71 25.85 -5.71
C PRO A 427 -8.73 27.36 -5.46
N ASP A 428 -9.50 28.09 -6.26
CA ASP A 428 -9.68 29.53 -6.05
C ASP A 428 -10.34 29.81 -4.69
N PHE A 429 -10.09 30.97 -4.11
CA PHE A 429 -10.59 31.35 -2.79
C PHE A 429 -10.82 32.85 -2.67
N GLN A 430 -11.75 33.23 -1.79
CA GLN A 430 -12.13 34.62 -1.53
C GLN A 430 -11.93 34.98 -0.06
N PHE A 431 -11.71 36.26 0.21
CA PHE A 431 -11.65 36.76 1.58
C PHE A 431 -13.01 36.62 2.26
N ASN A 432 -13.02 36.14 3.50
CA ASN A 432 -14.26 35.91 4.24
C ASN A 432 -14.75 37.17 4.96
N TYR A 433 -15.45 38.05 4.22
CA TYR A 433 -16.08 39.25 4.81
C TYR A 433 -17.21 38.96 5.79
N ALA A 434 -17.70 37.72 5.87
CA ALA A 434 -18.76 37.35 6.81
C ALA A 434 -18.21 37.06 8.23
N ASN A 435 -16.90 36.97 8.39
CA ASN A 435 -16.26 36.79 9.69
C ASN A 435 -15.84 38.16 10.26
N GLU A 436 -16.57 38.64 11.27
CA GLU A 436 -16.36 39.95 11.89
C GLU A 436 -14.95 40.11 12.48
N ASP A 437 -14.33 39.02 12.96
CA ASP A 437 -13.00 39.04 13.57
C ASP A 437 -11.88 39.31 12.55
N VAL A 438 -12.11 39.04 11.26
CA VAL A 438 -11.12 39.25 10.19
C VAL A 438 -11.50 40.35 9.22
N ALA A 439 -12.80 40.66 9.06
CA ALA A 439 -13.32 41.57 8.04
C ALA A 439 -12.61 42.94 8.01
N ASP A 440 -12.29 43.47 9.20
CA ASP A 440 -11.67 44.78 9.38
C ASP A 440 -10.20 44.73 9.81
N SER A 441 -9.59 43.54 10.00
CA SER A 441 -8.18 43.41 10.37
C SER A 441 -7.24 43.72 9.18
N PRO A 442 -6.32 44.70 9.32
CA PRO A 442 -5.27 44.95 8.33
C PRO A 442 -4.33 43.75 8.14
N GLU A 443 -3.99 43.05 9.21
CA GLU A 443 -3.11 41.88 9.20
C GLU A 443 -3.75 40.71 8.45
N ALA A 444 -5.04 40.48 8.66
CA ALA A 444 -5.81 39.47 7.93
C ALA A 444 -5.82 39.74 6.42
N LYS A 445 -5.98 41.01 6.01
CA LYS A 445 -5.92 41.44 4.61
C LYS A 445 -4.53 41.24 4.02
N GLN A 446 -3.47 41.57 4.76
CA GLN A 446 -2.10 41.32 4.32
C GLN A 446 -1.83 39.81 4.10
N ILE A 447 -2.24 38.95 5.03
CA ILE A 447 -2.08 37.49 4.89
C ILE A 447 -2.87 36.99 3.66
N PHE A 448 -4.07 37.52 3.44
CA PHE A 448 -4.85 37.20 2.24
C PHE A 448 -4.16 37.64 0.95
N ASP A 449 -3.60 38.86 0.91
CA ASP A 449 -2.88 39.36 -0.26
C ASP A 449 -1.62 38.53 -0.55
N GLU A 450 -0.90 38.10 0.50
CA GLU A 450 0.23 37.16 0.37
C GLU A 450 -0.21 35.80 -0.18
N LEU A 451 -1.34 35.27 0.29
CA LEU A 451 -1.92 34.04 -0.26
C LEU A 451 -2.36 34.22 -1.71
N ARG A 452 -2.99 35.35 -2.07
CA ARG A 452 -3.37 35.66 -3.45
C ARG A 452 -2.13 35.77 -4.34
N ALA A 453 -1.05 36.41 -3.89
CA ALA A 453 0.20 36.46 -4.64
C ALA A 453 0.74 35.05 -4.96
N LYS A 454 0.76 34.16 -3.96
CA LYS A 454 1.14 32.75 -4.16
C LYS A 454 0.20 31.97 -5.09
N TYR A 455 -1.08 32.32 -5.12
CA TYR A 455 -2.04 31.70 -6.03
C TYR A 455 -1.81 32.15 -7.48
N GLU A 456 -1.63 33.46 -7.70
CA GLU A 456 -1.40 34.03 -9.04
C GLU A 456 -0.04 33.63 -9.63
N ASP A 457 0.99 33.41 -8.80
CA ASP A 457 2.30 32.89 -9.25
C ASP A 457 2.39 31.35 -9.30
N GLY A 458 1.37 30.64 -8.78
CA GLY A 458 1.27 29.18 -8.79
C GLY A 458 2.09 28.45 -7.71
N SER A 459 2.63 29.15 -6.71
CA SER A 459 3.43 28.57 -5.62
C SER A 459 2.62 28.13 -4.39
N ILE A 460 1.33 28.45 -4.34
CA ILE A 460 0.45 28.11 -3.20
C ILE A 460 0.36 26.59 -2.97
N THR A 461 0.36 26.19 -1.70
CA THR A 461 0.32 24.79 -1.28
C THR A 461 -0.91 24.47 -0.42
N ALA A 462 -1.29 23.19 -0.31
CA ALA A 462 -2.36 22.76 0.61
C ALA A 462 -2.09 23.20 2.07
N SER A 463 -0.82 23.21 2.47
CA SER A 463 -0.40 23.68 3.79
C SER A 463 -0.68 25.16 4.02
N ASP A 464 -0.62 26.00 2.99
CA ASP A 464 -0.97 27.42 3.11
C ASP A 464 -2.46 27.61 3.43
N TYR A 465 -3.36 26.86 2.79
CA TYR A 465 -4.79 26.85 3.12
C TYR A 465 -5.03 26.36 4.56
N LEU A 466 -4.40 25.25 4.94
CA LEU A 466 -4.59 24.66 6.28
C LEU A 466 -4.10 25.55 7.41
N LYS A 467 -3.08 26.41 7.18
CA LYS A 467 -2.60 27.39 8.16
C LYS A 467 -3.63 28.46 8.47
N VAL A 468 -4.38 28.93 7.46
CA VAL A 468 -5.37 30.01 7.64
C VAL A 468 -6.77 29.51 7.97
N ARG A 469 -7.05 28.22 7.73
CA ARG A 469 -8.33 27.58 8.02
C ARG A 469 -8.84 27.80 9.46
N PRO A 470 -8.03 27.67 10.54
CA PRO A 470 -8.51 27.89 11.90
C PRO A 470 -9.05 29.30 12.16
N TYR A 471 -8.54 30.30 11.42
CA TYR A 471 -8.94 31.69 11.54
C TYR A 471 -10.16 32.05 10.69
N ASN A 472 -10.70 31.08 9.93
CA ASN A 472 -11.84 31.30 9.04
C ASN A 472 -11.65 32.53 8.12
N LEU A 473 -10.41 32.70 7.64
CA LEU A 473 -9.96 33.88 6.87
C LEU A 473 -10.48 33.88 5.43
N ILE A 474 -10.60 32.70 4.83
CA ILE A 474 -10.92 32.52 3.41
C ILE A 474 -12.08 31.55 3.22
N THR A 475 -12.82 31.73 2.14
CA THR A 475 -13.78 30.75 1.61
C THR A 475 -13.20 30.13 0.33
N VAL A 476 -13.16 28.80 0.29
CA VAL A 476 -12.49 28.03 -0.77
C VAL A 476 -13.53 27.49 -1.75
N GLN A 477 -13.32 27.70 -3.04
CA GLN A 477 -14.21 27.18 -4.07
C GLN A 477 -14.00 25.67 -4.26
N LYS A 478 -15.08 24.95 -4.54
CA LYS A 478 -14.98 23.52 -4.91
C LYS A 478 -14.47 23.33 -6.33
N PRO A 479 -13.86 22.17 -6.64
CA PRO A 479 -13.58 21.79 -8.01
C PRO A 479 -14.88 21.69 -8.82
N SER A 480 -14.80 22.11 -10.08
CA SER A 480 -15.88 21.95 -11.05
C SER A 480 -16.08 20.47 -11.43
N LEU A 481 -17.22 20.16 -12.05
CA LEU A 481 -17.42 18.82 -12.65
C LEU A 481 -16.35 18.54 -13.71
N MET A 482 -15.93 19.57 -14.48
CA MET A 482 -14.91 19.40 -15.52
C MET A 482 -13.56 19.00 -14.94
N GLN A 483 -13.12 19.61 -13.82
CA GLN A 483 -11.88 19.22 -13.13
C GLN A 483 -11.96 17.80 -12.58
N ASN A 484 -13.11 17.40 -12.01
CA ASN A 484 -13.31 16.03 -11.54
C ASN A 484 -13.30 15.01 -12.70
N MET A 485 -13.87 15.36 -13.86
CA MET A 485 -13.84 14.52 -15.05
C MET A 485 -12.46 14.48 -15.70
N ASP A 486 -11.72 15.58 -15.69
CA ASP A 486 -10.33 15.59 -16.10
C ASP A 486 -9.53 14.63 -15.21
N TYR A 487 -9.59 14.75 -13.88
CA TYR A 487 -8.92 13.80 -12.99
C TYR A 487 -9.31 12.33 -13.25
N PHE A 488 -10.58 12.05 -13.47
CA PHE A 488 -11.04 10.71 -13.83
C PHE A 488 -10.43 10.20 -15.14
N ILE A 489 -10.36 11.05 -16.17
CA ILE A 489 -9.92 10.65 -17.51
C ILE A 489 -8.39 10.64 -17.59
N SER A 490 -7.72 11.74 -17.24
CA SER A 490 -6.28 11.91 -17.41
C SER A 490 -5.47 11.09 -16.41
N PHE A 491 -5.81 11.13 -15.12
CA PHE A 491 -5.07 10.35 -14.12
C PHE A 491 -5.67 8.96 -13.91
N GLN A 492 -6.92 8.87 -13.44
CA GLN A 492 -7.44 7.59 -12.96
C GLN A 492 -7.57 6.57 -14.11
N ASN A 493 -7.96 6.97 -15.32
CA ASN A 493 -8.04 6.06 -16.47
C ASN A 493 -6.82 6.14 -17.39
N GLY A 494 -6.22 7.31 -17.58
CA GLY A 494 -5.06 7.51 -18.44
C GLY A 494 -3.76 7.05 -17.78
N TYR A 495 -3.30 7.80 -16.78
CA TYR A 495 -2.05 7.48 -16.08
C TYR A 495 -2.12 6.15 -15.33
N TYR A 496 -3.23 5.82 -14.67
CA TYR A 496 -3.32 4.61 -13.88
C TYR A 496 -3.69 3.40 -14.77
N PHE A 497 -4.95 3.26 -15.20
CA PHE A 497 -5.37 2.07 -15.96
C PHE A 497 -4.64 1.86 -17.29
N LEU A 498 -4.66 2.86 -18.17
CA LEU A 498 -4.17 2.70 -19.54
C LEU A 498 -2.67 2.41 -19.54
N ARG A 499 -1.89 3.04 -18.66
CA ARG A 499 -0.46 2.74 -18.47
C ARG A 499 -0.22 1.26 -18.15
N TYR A 500 -0.96 0.67 -17.22
CA TYR A 500 -0.84 -0.76 -16.92
C TYR A 500 -1.33 -1.66 -18.06
N LEU A 501 -2.38 -1.26 -18.80
CA LEU A 501 -2.77 -1.97 -20.02
C LEU A 501 -1.60 -1.97 -21.05
N MET A 502 -0.88 -0.85 -21.16
CA MET A 502 0.28 -0.72 -22.04
C MET A 502 1.50 -1.50 -21.52
N TRP A 503 1.73 -1.59 -20.20
CA TRP A 503 2.77 -2.48 -19.65
C TRP A 503 2.57 -3.92 -20.10
N ASN A 504 1.32 -4.39 -20.07
CA ASN A 504 1.00 -5.76 -20.41
C ASN A 504 1.13 -6.06 -21.93
N TYR A 505 0.92 -5.07 -22.81
CA TYR A 505 0.74 -5.32 -24.26
C TYR A 505 1.53 -4.42 -25.23
N VAL A 506 2.32 -3.48 -24.73
CA VAL A 506 3.19 -2.59 -25.51
C VAL A 506 4.62 -2.60 -24.98
N GLY A 507 4.81 -2.53 -23.66
CA GLY A 507 6.11 -2.55 -23.00
C GLY A 507 6.15 -1.65 -21.76
N ARG A 508 7.22 -1.77 -20.97
CA ARG A 508 7.38 -1.14 -19.65
C ARG A 508 8.74 -0.44 -19.57
N GLN A 509 8.76 0.79 -19.08
CA GLN A 509 9.98 1.58 -18.92
C GLN A 509 10.84 1.02 -17.78
N ASN A 510 10.22 0.86 -16.62
CA ASN A 510 10.77 0.21 -15.43
C ASN A 510 9.64 -0.07 -14.43
N ASP A 511 9.98 -0.69 -13.30
CA ASP A 511 9.08 -1.08 -12.22
C ASP A 511 9.04 -0.13 -11.04
N LEU A 512 9.73 1.00 -11.13
CA LEU A 512 9.75 2.02 -10.09
C LEU A 512 8.39 2.70 -9.99
N GLU A 513 7.91 2.92 -8.76
CA GLU A 513 6.66 3.61 -8.50
C GLU A 513 6.76 5.06 -8.97
N GLY A 514 5.82 5.46 -9.83
CA GLY A 514 5.83 6.74 -10.52
C GLY A 514 4.84 7.73 -9.92
N ASN A 515 5.27 8.97 -9.77
CA ASN A 515 4.47 10.14 -9.45
C ASN A 515 4.26 11.07 -10.66
N SER A 516 4.02 10.47 -11.84
CA SER A 516 4.00 11.14 -13.15
C SER A 516 5.37 11.67 -13.61
N GLU A 517 6.49 11.19 -13.08
CA GLU A 517 7.81 11.52 -13.62
C GLU A 517 8.10 10.75 -14.90
N ASN A 518 8.84 11.37 -15.82
CA ASN A 518 9.29 10.76 -17.06
C ASN A 518 10.28 9.59 -16.89
N THR A 519 10.79 9.37 -15.68
CA THR A 519 11.84 8.38 -15.39
C THR A 519 11.32 7.15 -14.67
N LYS A 520 10.07 7.13 -14.22
CA LYS A 520 9.55 6.07 -13.34
C LYS A 520 8.19 5.56 -13.81
N GLY A 521 8.10 4.25 -13.90
CA GLY A 521 6.83 3.55 -14.03
C GLY A 521 6.06 3.84 -15.32
N ASN A 522 6.69 4.35 -16.39
CA ASN A 522 5.99 4.60 -17.66
C ASN A 522 5.91 3.35 -18.53
N TRP A 523 5.13 3.41 -19.61
CA TRP A 523 5.14 2.38 -20.66
C TRP A 523 6.01 2.86 -21.83
N ILE A 524 6.71 1.94 -22.50
CA ILE A 524 7.48 2.22 -23.72
C ILE A 524 7.13 1.22 -24.81
N SER A 525 7.32 1.61 -26.06
CA SER A 525 7.06 0.78 -27.23
C SER A 525 8.29 0.05 -27.75
N GLY A 526 9.50 0.55 -27.48
CA GLY A 526 10.75 0.15 -28.14
C GLY A 526 10.98 0.87 -29.47
N ILE A 527 10.14 1.84 -29.82
CA ILE A 527 10.25 2.65 -31.04
C ILE A 527 10.71 4.05 -30.61
N ALA A 528 12.02 4.31 -30.71
CA ALA A 528 12.64 5.51 -30.15
C ALA A 528 11.95 6.84 -30.52
N PRO A 529 11.48 7.10 -31.76
CA PRO A 529 10.73 8.33 -32.06
C PRO A 529 9.43 8.50 -31.27
N ILE A 530 8.74 7.41 -30.92
CA ILE A 530 7.51 7.43 -30.13
C ILE A 530 7.86 7.62 -28.66
N ASP A 531 8.79 6.81 -28.15
CA ASP A 531 9.14 6.81 -26.73
C ASP A 531 9.81 8.14 -26.33
N ASN A 532 10.68 8.67 -27.19
CA ASN A 532 11.33 9.96 -26.95
C ASN A 532 10.36 11.15 -27.02
N ALA A 533 9.28 11.04 -27.81
CA ALA A 533 8.25 12.08 -27.88
C ALA A 533 7.34 12.10 -26.65
N LEU A 534 7.16 10.95 -25.99
CA LEU A 534 6.34 10.84 -24.78
C LEU A 534 7.12 11.21 -23.52
N TRP A 535 8.37 10.71 -23.39
CA TRP A 535 9.08 10.67 -22.11
C TRP A 535 10.44 11.37 -22.12
N GLY A 536 10.83 11.99 -23.23
CA GLY A 536 12.17 12.51 -23.42
C GLY A 536 13.17 11.41 -23.81
N ASN A 537 14.43 11.79 -24.05
CA ASN A 537 15.42 10.90 -24.63
C ASN A 537 15.74 9.68 -23.73
N GLN A 538 15.21 8.51 -24.09
CA GLN A 538 15.35 7.28 -23.33
C GLN A 538 16.80 6.76 -23.30
N ASP A 539 17.59 7.03 -24.34
CA ASP A 539 19.00 6.60 -24.40
C ASP A 539 19.91 7.45 -23.48
N ALA A 540 19.47 8.67 -23.16
CA ALA A 540 20.18 9.57 -22.24
C ALA A 540 19.77 9.35 -20.77
N MET A 541 18.79 8.50 -20.50
CA MET A 541 18.29 8.27 -19.15
C MET A 541 19.34 7.58 -18.26
N PRO A 542 19.55 8.05 -17.01
CA PRO A 542 20.52 7.44 -16.10
C PRO A 542 20.28 5.94 -15.88
N ALA A 543 21.36 5.17 -15.79
CA ALA A 543 21.32 3.70 -15.75
C ALA A 543 20.44 3.13 -14.63
N LYS A 544 20.32 3.82 -13.49
CA LYS A 544 19.44 3.44 -12.37
C LYS A 544 17.96 3.29 -12.73
N PHE A 545 17.49 3.95 -13.79
CA PHE A 545 16.09 3.91 -14.26
C PHE A 545 15.87 2.85 -15.34
N LYS A 546 16.91 2.10 -15.71
CA LYS A 546 16.85 1.00 -16.67
C LYS A 546 17.27 -0.29 -15.96
N ASN A 547 16.33 -1.21 -15.82
CA ASN A 547 16.55 -2.47 -15.11
C ASN A 547 15.92 -3.65 -15.89
N GLU A 548 15.85 -4.82 -15.29
CA GLU A 548 15.34 -6.03 -15.95
C GLU A 548 13.87 -5.93 -16.36
N SER A 549 13.11 -4.98 -15.80
CA SER A 549 11.71 -4.72 -16.18
C SER A 549 11.56 -3.77 -17.38
N THR A 550 12.67 -3.24 -17.92
CA THR A 550 12.65 -2.45 -19.15
C THR A 550 12.45 -3.37 -20.36
N VAL A 551 11.20 -3.47 -20.84
CA VAL A 551 10.79 -4.39 -21.92
C VAL A 551 9.99 -3.67 -23.01
N ALA A 552 10.06 -4.17 -24.25
CA ALA A 552 9.41 -3.59 -25.41
C ALA A 552 8.77 -4.63 -26.32
N PHE A 553 7.46 -4.50 -26.55
CA PHE A 553 6.66 -5.40 -27.39
C PHE A 553 6.23 -4.78 -28.74
N PHE A 554 6.69 -3.58 -29.05
CA PHE A 554 6.53 -2.94 -30.37
C PHE A 554 5.07 -2.84 -30.84
N PHE A 555 4.14 -2.64 -29.89
CA PHE A 555 2.69 -2.64 -30.11
C PHE A 555 2.09 -3.94 -30.67
N LEU A 556 2.87 -5.02 -30.87
CA LEU A 556 2.39 -6.22 -31.57
C LEU A 556 1.20 -6.89 -30.85
N PRO A 557 1.25 -7.15 -29.53
CA PRO A 557 0.10 -7.71 -28.81
C PRO A 557 -1.10 -6.76 -28.82
N LEU A 558 -0.87 -5.46 -28.59
CA LEU A 558 -1.94 -4.44 -28.60
C LEU A 558 -2.67 -4.40 -29.95
N LEU A 559 -1.93 -4.39 -31.06
CA LEU A 559 -2.50 -4.35 -32.42
C LEU A 559 -3.31 -5.61 -32.73
N LEU A 560 -2.87 -6.79 -32.28
CA LEU A 560 -3.67 -8.01 -32.38
C LEU A 560 -4.97 -7.89 -31.58
N GLY A 561 -4.91 -7.36 -30.36
CA GLY A 561 -6.09 -7.14 -29.53
C GLY A 561 -7.09 -6.16 -30.16
N ILE A 562 -6.62 -5.02 -30.69
CA ILE A 562 -7.47 -4.06 -31.40
C ILE A 562 -8.11 -4.70 -32.63
N LEU A 563 -7.32 -5.45 -33.42
CA LEU A 563 -7.83 -6.16 -34.60
C LEU A 563 -8.89 -7.20 -34.23
N GLY A 564 -8.66 -7.99 -33.18
CA GLY A 564 -9.62 -8.99 -32.72
C GLY A 564 -10.89 -8.38 -32.14
N CYS A 565 -10.77 -7.29 -31.39
CA CYS A 565 -11.88 -6.47 -30.91
C CYS A 565 -12.77 -6.01 -32.08
N TYR A 566 -12.16 -5.41 -33.11
CA TYR A 566 -12.88 -5.00 -34.33
C TYR A 566 -13.46 -6.19 -35.12
N PHE A 567 -12.70 -7.28 -35.25
CA PHE A 567 -13.14 -8.48 -35.96
C PHE A 567 -14.36 -9.13 -35.30
N GLN A 568 -14.41 -9.14 -33.97
CA GLN A 568 -15.57 -9.62 -33.21
C GLN A 568 -16.74 -8.65 -33.34
N PHE A 569 -16.53 -7.35 -33.12
CA PHE A 569 -17.56 -6.32 -33.22
C PHE A 569 -18.30 -6.36 -34.57
N SER A 570 -17.55 -6.51 -35.67
CA SER A 570 -18.09 -6.53 -37.03
C SER A 570 -18.88 -7.79 -37.39
N ARG A 571 -18.71 -8.90 -36.65
CA ARG A 571 -19.29 -10.21 -37.00
C ARG A 571 -20.26 -10.77 -35.96
N ASP A 572 -20.05 -10.46 -34.69
CA ASP A 572 -20.80 -10.99 -33.55
C ASP A 572 -20.92 -9.94 -32.43
N PHE A 573 -21.78 -8.94 -32.68
CA PHE A 573 -22.00 -7.83 -31.75
C PHE A 573 -22.41 -8.28 -30.34
N GLY A 574 -23.23 -9.33 -30.22
CA GLY A 574 -23.74 -9.79 -28.92
C GLY A 574 -22.63 -10.34 -28.02
N ARG A 575 -21.79 -11.25 -28.55
CA ARG A 575 -20.65 -11.80 -27.79
C ARG A 575 -19.52 -10.79 -27.65
N PHE A 576 -19.33 -9.90 -28.62
CA PHE A 576 -18.45 -8.74 -28.48
C PHE A 576 -18.84 -7.89 -27.27
N TYR A 577 -20.12 -7.52 -27.17
CA TYR A 577 -20.61 -6.69 -26.07
C TYR A 577 -20.49 -7.40 -24.71
N ALA A 578 -20.60 -8.73 -24.68
CA ALA A 578 -20.33 -9.52 -23.48
C ALA A 578 -18.87 -9.37 -22.99
N ILE A 579 -17.88 -9.53 -23.88
CA ILE A 579 -16.46 -9.35 -23.53
C ILE A 579 -16.15 -7.89 -23.21
N LEU A 580 -16.72 -6.93 -23.95
CA LEU A 580 -16.59 -5.51 -23.65
C LEU A 580 -17.13 -5.17 -22.26
N SER A 581 -18.25 -5.76 -21.84
CA SER A 581 -18.81 -5.54 -20.50
C SER A 581 -17.87 -6.02 -19.40
N LEU A 582 -17.24 -7.19 -19.59
CA LEU A 582 -16.20 -7.70 -18.69
C LEU A 582 -15.01 -6.74 -18.66
N PHE A 583 -14.49 -6.34 -19.82
CA PHE A 583 -13.36 -5.42 -19.94
C PHE A 583 -13.62 -4.11 -19.22
N ILE A 584 -14.76 -3.45 -19.44
CA ILE A 584 -15.11 -2.16 -18.83
C ILE A 584 -15.31 -2.28 -17.31
N LEU A 585 -16.03 -3.31 -16.85
CA LEU A 585 -16.29 -3.47 -15.42
C LEU A 585 -15.05 -3.83 -14.61
N THR A 586 -14.16 -4.64 -15.18
CA THR A 586 -12.86 -4.99 -14.58
C THR A 586 -11.76 -3.96 -14.88
N SER A 587 -12.11 -2.85 -15.53
CA SER A 587 -11.23 -1.70 -15.71
C SER A 587 -11.81 -0.42 -15.10
N VAL A 588 -12.40 0.44 -15.94
CA VAL A 588 -13.01 1.72 -15.58
C VAL A 588 -14.01 1.56 -14.42
N GLY A 589 -14.73 0.44 -14.36
CA GLY A 589 -15.68 0.13 -13.29
C GLY A 589 -15.04 -0.03 -11.91
N ILE A 590 -13.91 -0.74 -11.82
CA ILE A 590 -13.15 -0.89 -10.56
C ILE A 590 -12.63 0.47 -10.12
N ILE A 591 -11.99 1.22 -11.02
CA ILE A 591 -11.44 2.55 -10.72
C ILE A 591 -12.51 3.54 -10.27
N PHE A 592 -13.66 3.51 -10.94
CA PHE A 592 -14.81 4.31 -10.54
C PHE A 592 -15.26 3.96 -9.12
N TYR A 593 -15.34 2.66 -8.81
CA TYR A 593 -15.80 2.17 -7.52
C TYR A 593 -14.80 2.40 -6.39
N THR A 594 -13.50 2.14 -6.59
CA THR A 594 -12.45 2.29 -5.56
C THR A 594 -12.00 3.73 -5.39
N GLY A 595 -12.20 4.55 -6.41
CA GLY A 595 -11.85 5.94 -6.40
C GLY A 595 -10.37 6.21 -6.16
N VAL A 596 -9.51 5.52 -6.93
CA VAL A 596 -8.05 5.57 -6.89
C VAL A 596 -7.53 6.99 -6.64
N LYS A 597 -6.64 7.13 -5.66
CA LYS A 597 -6.03 8.39 -5.23
C LYS A 597 -4.67 8.59 -5.94
N PRO A 598 -4.19 9.82 -6.09
CA PRO A 598 -2.89 10.07 -6.68
C PRO A 598 -1.78 9.61 -5.73
N PHE A 599 -0.92 8.72 -6.25
CA PHE A 599 0.34 8.28 -5.61
C PHE A 599 0.12 7.57 -4.26
N GLU A 600 -0.70 6.52 -4.28
CA GLU A 600 -0.83 5.61 -3.13
C GLU A 600 0.52 4.92 -2.84
N PRO A 601 0.81 4.44 -1.61
CA PRO A 601 2.07 3.75 -1.29
C PRO A 601 2.34 2.44 -2.04
N ARG A 602 1.32 1.90 -2.70
CA ARG A 602 1.39 0.78 -3.65
C ARG A 602 0.21 0.89 -4.61
N GLU A 603 0.51 1.09 -5.88
CA GLU A 603 -0.48 0.95 -6.94
C GLU A 603 -0.92 -0.52 -7.11
N ARG A 604 -2.24 -0.74 -7.26
CA ARG A 604 -2.90 -2.05 -7.25
C ARG A 604 -3.36 -2.50 -8.64
N ASP A 605 -2.42 -2.64 -9.57
CA ASP A 605 -2.68 -3.06 -10.95
C ASP A 605 -3.26 -4.47 -11.06
N TYR A 606 -2.91 -5.37 -10.14
CA TYR A 606 -3.46 -6.72 -10.00
C TYR A 606 -4.99 -6.77 -9.84
N ALA A 607 -5.63 -5.70 -9.31
CA ALA A 607 -7.09 -5.59 -9.26
C ALA A 607 -7.73 -5.52 -10.66
N MET A 608 -6.95 -5.12 -11.67
CA MET A 608 -7.39 -4.87 -13.04
C MET A 608 -7.09 -6.05 -13.98
N VAL A 609 -6.51 -7.14 -13.46
CA VAL A 609 -6.06 -8.28 -14.27
C VAL A 609 -7.19 -8.96 -15.06
N GLY A 610 -8.44 -8.85 -14.58
CA GLY A 610 -9.63 -9.30 -15.32
C GLY A 610 -9.83 -8.58 -16.65
N SER A 611 -9.43 -7.31 -16.76
CA SER A 611 -9.50 -6.54 -18.00
C SER A 611 -8.38 -6.95 -18.97
N PHE A 612 -7.19 -7.26 -18.44
CA PHE A 612 -6.09 -7.79 -19.23
C PHE A 612 -6.44 -9.17 -19.78
N TYR A 613 -7.07 -10.03 -18.97
CA TYR A 613 -7.65 -11.30 -19.42
C TYR A 613 -8.66 -11.11 -20.57
N ALA A 614 -9.61 -10.17 -20.42
CA ALA A 614 -10.59 -9.88 -21.46
C ALA A 614 -9.92 -9.37 -22.76
N PHE A 615 -8.88 -8.56 -22.64
CA PHE A 615 -8.11 -8.08 -23.79
C PHE A 615 -7.34 -9.21 -24.48
N ALA A 616 -6.79 -10.17 -23.73
CA ALA A 616 -6.10 -11.34 -24.28
C ALA A 616 -7.03 -12.25 -25.10
N ILE A 617 -8.33 -12.30 -24.76
CA ILE A 617 -9.33 -12.94 -25.63
C ILE A 617 -9.28 -12.29 -27.01
N TRP A 618 -9.33 -10.95 -27.09
CA TRP A 618 -9.25 -10.24 -28.36
C TRP A 618 -7.91 -10.44 -29.07
N ILE A 619 -6.78 -10.55 -28.36
CA ILE A 619 -5.49 -10.89 -28.99
C ILE A 619 -5.60 -12.21 -29.75
N GLY A 620 -6.16 -13.24 -29.12
CA GLY A 620 -6.41 -14.53 -29.77
C GLY A 620 -7.34 -14.41 -30.98
N LEU A 621 -8.44 -13.65 -30.86
CA LEU A 621 -9.36 -13.40 -31.97
C LEU A 621 -8.68 -12.65 -33.13
N GLY A 622 -7.77 -11.72 -32.84
CA GLY A 622 -6.99 -10.98 -33.85
C GLY A 622 -6.05 -11.88 -34.62
N ALA A 623 -5.32 -12.76 -33.92
CA ALA A 623 -4.51 -13.79 -34.56
C ALA A 623 -5.37 -14.71 -35.46
N GLY A 624 -6.54 -15.13 -34.96
CA GLY A 624 -7.51 -15.90 -35.74
C GLY A 624 -8.01 -15.17 -36.98
N ALA A 625 -8.23 -13.84 -36.89
CA ALA A 625 -8.65 -13.00 -38.01
C ALA A 625 -7.57 -12.92 -39.11
N ILE A 626 -6.30 -12.75 -38.72
CA ILE A 626 -5.16 -12.72 -39.65
C ILE A 626 -5.05 -14.07 -40.38
N LEU A 627 -5.03 -15.18 -39.63
CA LEU A 627 -4.91 -16.52 -40.20
C LEU A 627 -6.08 -16.85 -41.13
N TRP A 628 -7.30 -16.49 -40.73
CA TRP A 628 -8.48 -16.62 -41.59
C TRP A 628 -8.39 -15.79 -42.87
N TYR A 629 -7.94 -14.54 -42.78
CA TYR A 629 -7.78 -13.67 -43.94
C TYR A 629 -6.71 -14.22 -44.89
N LEU A 630 -5.55 -14.64 -44.37
CA LEU A 630 -4.47 -15.22 -45.17
C LEU A 630 -4.91 -16.51 -45.85
N GLN A 631 -5.66 -17.36 -45.16
CA GLN A 631 -6.26 -18.55 -45.75
C GLN A 631 -7.17 -18.22 -46.95
N SER A 632 -7.93 -17.12 -46.87
CA SER A 632 -8.79 -16.68 -47.99
C SER A 632 -7.98 -16.34 -49.25
N LYS A 633 -6.69 -16.00 -49.09
CA LYS A 633 -5.76 -15.69 -50.18
C LYS A 633 -4.92 -16.89 -50.60
N VAL A 634 -4.46 -17.71 -49.65
CA VAL A 634 -3.57 -18.85 -49.87
C VAL A 634 -4.19 -20.12 -49.26
N LYS A 635 -4.74 -20.98 -50.12
CA LYS A 635 -5.40 -22.24 -49.72
C LYS A 635 -4.40 -23.37 -49.45
N SER A 636 -3.47 -23.17 -48.51
CA SER A 636 -2.45 -24.16 -48.13
C SER A 636 -2.38 -24.36 -46.62
N ASN A 637 -2.45 -25.62 -46.16
CA ASN A 637 -2.27 -25.97 -44.76
C ASN A 637 -0.87 -25.59 -44.26
N ALA A 638 0.16 -25.87 -45.07
CA ALA A 638 1.54 -25.56 -44.72
C ALA A 638 1.77 -24.05 -44.55
N ALA A 639 1.16 -23.23 -45.43
CA ALA A 639 1.24 -21.78 -45.30
C ALA A 639 0.56 -21.30 -44.01
N ASN A 640 -0.64 -21.80 -43.69
CA ASN A 640 -1.36 -21.40 -42.48
C ASN A 640 -0.61 -21.80 -41.19
N ILE A 641 0.00 -23.00 -41.18
CA ILE A 641 0.88 -23.41 -40.07
C ILE A 641 2.09 -22.50 -39.97
N GLY A 642 2.76 -22.19 -41.09
CA GLY A 642 3.91 -21.29 -41.12
C GLY A 642 3.59 -19.89 -40.55
N PHE A 643 2.44 -19.31 -40.93
CA PHE A 643 1.98 -18.04 -40.36
C PHE A 643 1.59 -18.15 -38.89
N GLY A 644 0.95 -19.24 -38.48
CA GLY A 644 0.65 -19.51 -37.07
C GLY A 644 1.92 -19.55 -36.21
N VAL A 645 2.96 -20.24 -36.69
CA VAL A 645 4.29 -20.29 -36.05
C VAL A 645 4.95 -18.91 -36.02
N LEU A 646 4.84 -18.12 -37.08
CA LEU A 646 5.35 -16.75 -37.09
C LEU A 646 4.67 -15.88 -36.02
N LEU A 647 3.34 -15.97 -35.89
CA LEU A 647 2.58 -15.23 -34.88
C LEU A 647 2.87 -15.70 -33.44
N LEU A 648 3.26 -16.97 -33.24
CA LEU A 648 3.75 -17.43 -31.93
C LEU A 648 5.04 -16.72 -31.48
N GLY A 649 5.78 -16.08 -32.40
CA GLY A 649 6.91 -15.22 -32.04
C GLY A 649 6.52 -14.08 -31.09
N ILE A 650 5.27 -13.61 -31.12
CA ILE A 650 4.79 -12.51 -30.27
C ILE A 650 4.75 -12.93 -28.79
N PRO A 651 3.99 -13.96 -28.37
CA PRO A 651 4.00 -14.39 -26.98
C PRO A 651 5.38 -14.89 -26.53
N PHE A 652 6.18 -15.53 -27.39
CA PHE A 652 7.55 -15.91 -27.00
C PHE A 652 8.46 -14.71 -26.76
N MET A 653 8.36 -13.65 -27.57
CA MET A 653 9.07 -12.39 -27.32
C MET A 653 8.67 -11.80 -25.97
N MET A 654 7.37 -11.78 -25.64
CA MET A 654 6.90 -11.34 -24.32
C MET A 654 7.52 -12.21 -23.22
N GLY A 655 7.46 -13.53 -23.36
CA GLY A 655 8.02 -14.49 -22.40
C GLY A 655 9.51 -14.29 -22.17
N PHE A 656 10.32 -14.14 -23.23
CA PHE A 656 11.76 -13.93 -23.11
C PHE A 656 12.13 -12.60 -22.45
N GLN A 657 11.42 -11.52 -22.79
CA GLN A 657 11.72 -10.21 -22.21
C GLN A 657 11.26 -10.10 -20.76
N ASN A 658 10.12 -10.71 -20.41
CA ASN A 658 9.57 -10.67 -19.06
C ASN A 658 10.12 -11.75 -18.11
N TYR A 659 10.95 -12.69 -18.59
CA TYR A 659 11.41 -13.81 -17.77
C TYR A 659 12.21 -13.33 -16.55
N ASN A 660 13.25 -12.50 -16.73
CA ASN A 660 14.15 -12.12 -15.65
C ASN A 660 13.49 -11.27 -14.57
N VAL A 661 12.54 -10.41 -14.93
CA VAL A 661 11.80 -9.56 -13.97
C VAL A 661 10.82 -10.39 -13.12
N HIS A 662 10.28 -11.49 -13.66
CA HIS A 662 9.34 -12.35 -12.94
C HIS A 662 9.96 -13.63 -12.37
N ASP A 663 11.22 -13.93 -12.66
CA ASP A 663 11.95 -15.01 -12.02
C ASP A 663 12.33 -14.63 -10.58
N ARG A 664 11.52 -15.11 -9.63
CA ARG A 664 11.73 -14.90 -8.19
C ARG A 664 12.41 -16.10 -7.52
N SER A 665 12.85 -17.11 -8.27
CA SER A 665 13.38 -18.37 -7.73
C SER A 665 14.61 -18.22 -6.83
N ASN A 666 15.34 -17.10 -6.96
CA ASN A 666 16.52 -16.77 -6.15
C ASN A 666 16.34 -15.49 -5.32
N ARG A 667 15.08 -15.07 -5.09
CA ARG A 667 14.71 -13.92 -4.27
C ARG A 667 14.36 -14.37 -2.86
N TYR A 668 15.08 -13.85 -1.85
CA TYR A 668 14.90 -14.23 -0.44
C TYR A 668 14.65 -13.03 0.49
N THR A 669 14.34 -11.85 -0.06
CA THR A 669 14.46 -10.57 0.65
C THR A 669 13.56 -10.44 1.86
N ALA A 670 12.27 -10.78 1.74
CA ALA A 670 11.33 -10.64 2.86
C ALA A 670 11.62 -11.69 3.95
N TYR A 671 11.92 -12.92 3.54
CA TYR A 671 12.30 -14.00 4.44
C TYR A 671 13.58 -13.69 5.24
N ASP A 672 14.64 -13.27 4.56
CA ASP A 672 15.92 -12.94 5.20
C ASP A 672 15.84 -11.67 6.04
N TYR A 673 15.01 -10.71 5.65
CA TYR A 673 14.65 -9.57 6.49
C TYR A 673 14.00 -10.03 7.80
N SER A 674 12.95 -10.85 7.74
CA SER A 674 12.27 -11.37 8.93
C SER A 674 13.20 -12.16 9.82
N TYR A 675 14.07 -13.00 9.24
CA TYR A 675 15.08 -13.73 9.98
C TYR A 675 16.01 -12.77 10.70
N SER A 676 16.55 -11.78 10.00
CA SER A 676 17.55 -10.85 10.53
C SER A 676 16.95 -9.93 11.61
N VAL A 677 15.70 -9.50 11.45
CA VAL A 677 14.92 -8.77 12.46
C VAL A 677 14.74 -9.65 13.70
N LEU A 678 14.12 -10.81 13.56
CA LEU A 678 13.80 -11.66 14.72
C LEU A 678 15.07 -12.18 15.42
N LYS A 679 16.12 -12.51 14.67
CA LYS A 679 17.36 -13.05 15.23
C LYS A 679 18.15 -12.01 16.03
N SER A 680 18.07 -10.73 15.69
CA SER A 680 18.81 -9.67 16.38
C SER A 680 18.20 -9.28 17.73
N LEU A 681 16.92 -9.60 17.97
CA LEU A 681 16.22 -9.20 19.18
C LEU A 681 16.71 -9.94 20.42
N PRO A 682 16.73 -9.29 21.59
CA PRO A 682 16.92 -9.96 22.87
C PRO A 682 15.90 -11.09 23.10
N LYS A 683 16.21 -12.01 24.02
CA LYS A 683 15.28 -13.08 24.41
C LYS A 683 14.02 -12.49 25.06
N GLU A 684 12.86 -13.06 24.75
CA GLU A 684 11.55 -12.64 25.27
C GLU A 684 11.21 -11.17 24.96
N ASP A 685 11.72 -10.58 23.88
CA ASP A 685 11.50 -9.17 23.55
C ASP A 685 10.03 -8.80 23.24
N ILE A 686 9.67 -7.52 23.35
CA ILE A 686 8.46 -6.92 22.76
C ILE A 686 8.89 -6.08 21.55
N LEU A 687 8.56 -6.53 20.35
CA LEU A 687 8.84 -5.81 19.11
C LEU A 687 7.62 -5.03 18.66
N PHE A 688 7.74 -3.71 18.58
CA PHE A 688 6.77 -2.85 17.91
C PHE A 688 7.05 -2.77 16.40
N VAL A 689 6.03 -3.08 15.61
CA VAL A 689 5.98 -2.96 14.14
C VAL A 689 4.87 -2.01 13.73
N TYR A 690 4.89 -1.46 12.52
CA TYR A 690 4.07 -0.29 12.19
C TYR A 690 3.22 -0.43 10.92
N GLY A 691 3.62 -1.27 9.97
CA GLY A 691 2.91 -1.46 8.70
C GLY A 691 3.00 -2.87 8.17
N ASP A 692 2.52 -3.08 6.95
CA ASP A 692 2.41 -4.41 6.37
C ASP A 692 3.79 -5.06 6.14
N ASN A 693 4.75 -4.27 5.66
CA ASN A 693 6.08 -4.74 5.25
C ASN A 693 7.02 -5.09 6.42
N ASP A 694 6.74 -4.64 7.64
CA ASP A 694 7.46 -5.09 8.85
C ASP A 694 6.63 -6.04 9.73
N THR A 695 5.29 -6.05 9.60
CA THR A 695 4.39 -6.94 10.33
C THR A 695 4.27 -8.32 9.67
N TYR A 696 3.78 -8.39 8.43
CA TYR A 696 3.38 -9.65 7.79
C TYR A 696 4.54 -10.61 7.54
N PRO A 697 5.74 -10.16 7.10
CA PRO A 697 6.88 -11.06 6.96
C PRO A 697 7.29 -11.70 8.30
N VAL A 698 7.30 -10.91 9.39
CA VAL A 698 7.69 -11.38 10.73
C VAL A 698 6.63 -12.35 11.29
N TRP A 699 5.34 -12.03 11.15
CA TRP A 699 4.26 -12.96 11.48
C TRP A 699 4.36 -14.25 10.67
N ALA A 700 4.60 -14.17 9.35
CA ALA A 700 4.74 -15.35 8.51
C ALA A 700 5.81 -16.31 9.03
N MET A 701 6.99 -15.79 9.38
CA MET A 701 8.06 -16.60 9.93
C MET A 701 7.71 -17.23 11.29
N GLN A 702 7.05 -16.49 12.19
CA GLN A 702 6.59 -17.05 13.47
C GLN A 702 5.49 -18.11 13.28
N GLU A 703 4.57 -17.88 12.33
CA GLU A 703 3.44 -18.76 12.11
C GLU A 703 3.83 -20.02 11.34
N THR A 704 4.64 -19.94 10.29
CA THR A 704 5.02 -21.14 9.53
C THR A 704 6.13 -21.94 10.23
N GLU A 705 7.10 -21.29 10.84
CA GLU A 705 8.33 -21.94 11.33
C GLU A 705 8.51 -21.94 12.85
N ARG A 706 7.69 -21.19 13.61
CA ARG A 706 7.90 -20.95 15.06
C ARG A 706 9.27 -20.38 15.40
N PHE A 707 9.89 -19.67 14.47
CA PHE A 707 11.17 -19.02 14.71
C PHE A 707 10.98 -17.82 15.63
N ARG A 708 11.72 -17.78 16.75
CA ARG A 708 11.62 -16.72 17.76
C ARG A 708 10.18 -16.47 18.24
N ASP A 709 9.42 -17.55 18.45
CA ASP A 709 8.06 -17.51 19.00
C ASP A 709 8.01 -17.10 20.50
N ASP A 710 9.16 -16.74 21.08
CA ASP A 710 9.33 -16.07 22.37
C ASP A 710 9.15 -14.54 22.29
N VAL A 711 9.32 -13.94 21.11
CA VAL A 711 9.15 -12.50 20.88
C VAL A 711 7.68 -12.17 20.69
N LYS A 712 7.18 -11.16 21.42
CA LYS A 712 5.82 -10.64 21.20
C LYS A 712 5.88 -9.52 20.17
N VAL A 713 5.32 -9.77 18.99
CA VAL A 713 5.17 -8.76 17.94
C VAL A 713 3.88 -7.97 18.19
N VAL A 714 3.99 -6.66 18.20
CA VAL A 714 2.92 -5.71 18.51
C VAL A 714 2.82 -4.70 17.38
N ASN A 715 1.74 -4.74 16.61
CA ASN A 715 1.52 -3.74 15.57
C ASN A 715 0.95 -2.45 16.20
N PHE A 716 1.74 -1.38 16.18
CA PHE A 716 1.43 -0.11 16.82
C PHE A 716 0.20 0.59 16.22
N THR A 717 -0.02 0.49 14.91
CA THR A 717 -1.18 1.11 14.27
C THR A 717 -2.46 0.35 14.64
N LEU A 718 -2.38 -0.98 14.77
CA LEU A 718 -3.48 -1.83 15.21
C LEU A 718 -3.76 -1.75 16.73
N LEU A 719 -2.81 -1.29 17.56
CA LEU A 719 -3.03 -0.99 18.98
C LEU A 719 -4.04 0.15 19.25
N SER A 720 -4.58 0.76 18.22
CA SER A 720 -5.73 1.66 18.30
C SER A 720 -7.09 0.93 18.35
N THR A 721 -7.09 -0.39 18.15
CA THR A 721 -8.32 -1.20 18.04
C THR A 721 -8.47 -2.18 19.21
N PRO A 722 -9.66 -2.31 19.84
CA PRO A 722 -9.84 -3.19 21.01
C PRO A 722 -9.47 -4.65 20.76
N TRP A 723 -9.84 -5.20 19.59
CA TRP A 723 -9.58 -6.60 19.24
C TRP A 723 -8.08 -6.93 19.19
N ASN A 724 -7.25 -6.00 18.68
CA ASN A 724 -5.81 -6.23 18.62
C ASN A 724 -5.16 -6.10 20.01
N ILE A 725 -5.65 -5.15 20.82
CA ILE A 725 -5.24 -5.01 22.21
C ILE A 725 -5.48 -6.31 22.98
N ASP A 726 -6.64 -6.92 22.82
CA ASP A 726 -6.95 -8.22 23.44
C ASP A 726 -6.02 -9.34 22.96
N GLN A 727 -5.64 -9.34 21.67
CA GLN A 727 -4.70 -10.32 21.12
C GLN A 727 -3.30 -10.22 21.74
N VAL A 728 -2.72 -9.01 21.80
CA VAL A 728 -1.36 -8.84 22.31
C VAL A 728 -1.28 -9.05 23.84
N LYS A 729 -2.40 -8.89 24.55
CA LYS A 729 -2.54 -9.18 25.98
C LYS A 729 -2.72 -10.67 26.30
N ARG A 730 -2.82 -11.54 25.29
CA ARG A 730 -2.79 -13.00 25.47
C ARG A 730 -1.37 -13.53 25.32
N LYS A 731 -1.09 -14.65 25.98
CA LYS A 731 0.11 -15.44 25.66
C LYS A 731 -0.09 -16.10 24.29
N THR A 732 0.92 -15.97 23.42
CA THR A 732 0.91 -16.58 22.07
C THR A 732 2.14 -17.45 21.96
N TYR A 733 1.97 -18.76 21.75
CA TYR A 733 3.08 -19.73 21.81
C TYR A 733 3.92 -19.55 23.09
N ASN A 734 5.21 -19.23 22.95
CA ASN A 734 6.13 -18.97 24.05
C ASN A 734 6.19 -17.48 24.44
N ALA A 735 5.69 -16.57 23.60
CA ALA A 735 5.68 -15.14 23.85
C ALA A 735 4.63 -14.77 24.92
N ASN A 736 5.13 -14.26 26.05
CA ASN A 736 4.29 -13.74 27.12
C ASN A 736 3.46 -12.54 26.65
N ALA A 737 2.32 -12.32 27.28
CA ALA A 737 1.49 -11.14 27.09
C ALA A 737 2.28 -9.84 27.31
N ILE A 738 1.83 -8.74 26.71
CA ILE A 738 2.36 -7.41 27.04
C ILE A 738 2.08 -7.07 28.51
N PRO A 739 2.98 -6.33 29.20
CA PRO A 739 2.77 -5.95 30.60
C PRO A 739 1.72 -4.83 30.66
N SER A 740 0.46 -5.19 30.84
CA SER A 740 -0.67 -4.24 30.86
C SER A 740 -1.55 -4.46 32.09
N GLN A 741 -2.08 -3.37 32.65
CA GLN A 741 -3.05 -3.40 33.77
C GLN A 741 -4.45 -2.94 33.35
N LEU A 742 -4.60 -2.46 32.11
CA LEU A 742 -5.88 -2.06 31.54
C LEU A 742 -6.76 -3.28 31.32
N ASN A 743 -8.05 -3.16 31.55
CA ASN A 743 -9.07 -4.16 31.20
C ASN A 743 -9.81 -3.73 29.94
N HIS A 744 -10.56 -4.65 29.31
CA HIS A 744 -11.29 -4.35 28.07
C HIS A 744 -12.16 -3.07 28.17
N GLU A 745 -12.82 -2.86 29.31
CA GLU A 745 -13.65 -1.67 29.57
C GLU A 745 -12.89 -0.34 29.50
N ASP A 746 -11.56 -0.35 29.68
CA ASP A 746 -10.72 0.85 29.63
C ASP A 746 -10.33 1.26 28.20
N TYR A 747 -10.49 0.38 27.20
CA TYR A 747 -10.06 0.64 25.82
C TYR A 747 -11.05 0.16 24.74
N ARG A 748 -12.23 -0.35 25.12
CA ARG A 748 -13.32 -0.67 24.19
C ARG A 748 -13.67 0.52 23.28
N ASP A 749 -14.41 0.26 22.20
CA ASP A 749 -14.82 1.31 21.27
C ASP A 749 -15.60 2.42 21.98
N GLY A 750 -15.24 3.68 21.73
CA GLY A 750 -15.87 4.84 22.35
C GLY A 750 -15.33 5.21 23.73
N VAL A 751 -14.33 4.50 24.26
CA VAL A 751 -13.71 4.78 25.56
C VAL A 751 -12.22 5.07 25.39
N ASN A 752 -11.78 6.21 25.94
CA ASN A 752 -10.38 6.66 25.89
C ASN A 752 -9.79 6.64 24.47
N ASP A 753 -10.63 6.82 23.43
CA ASP A 753 -10.17 6.96 22.05
C ASP A 753 -9.23 8.18 21.90
N GLN A 754 -9.47 9.19 22.74
CA GLN A 754 -8.68 10.41 22.87
C GLN A 754 -8.60 10.82 24.35
N ILE A 755 -7.37 11.07 24.84
CA ILE A 755 -7.10 11.60 26.17
C ILE A 755 -6.43 12.97 26.02
N TYR A 756 -7.05 14.01 26.57
CA TYR A 756 -6.51 15.37 26.48
C TYR A 756 -5.37 15.60 27.48
N LEU A 757 -4.29 16.27 27.07
CA LEU A 757 -3.17 16.60 27.95
C LEU A 757 -3.23 18.07 28.35
N MET A 758 -3.32 18.32 29.65
CA MET A 758 -3.45 19.67 30.19
C MET A 758 -2.09 20.30 30.46
N LYS A 759 -1.93 21.55 30.02
CA LYS A 759 -0.79 22.41 30.35
C LYS A 759 -1.11 23.27 31.57
N LYS A 760 -0.05 23.84 32.17
CA LYS A 760 -0.18 24.81 33.26
C LYS A 760 -1.03 26.04 32.87
N SER A 761 -0.98 26.47 31.60
CA SER A 761 -1.84 27.52 31.07
C SER A 761 -3.31 27.16 31.13
N ASP A 762 -3.65 25.90 30.84
CA ASP A 762 -5.03 25.43 30.77
C ASP A 762 -5.64 25.42 32.18
N TRP A 763 -4.87 24.95 33.17
CA TRP A 763 -5.27 25.04 34.58
C TRP A 763 -5.45 26.48 35.07
N LYS A 764 -4.53 27.39 34.68
CA LYS A 764 -4.65 28.80 35.03
C LYS A 764 -5.94 29.39 34.48
N ASN A 765 -6.26 29.10 33.21
CA ASN A 765 -7.45 29.60 32.55
C ASN A 765 -8.74 29.00 33.14
N ILE A 766 -8.79 27.69 33.41
CA ILE A 766 -9.97 27.05 34.01
C ILE A 766 -10.25 27.64 35.39
N ILE A 767 -9.22 27.77 36.23
CA ILE A 767 -9.38 28.29 37.59
C ILE A 767 -9.75 29.78 37.58
N SER A 768 -9.14 30.59 36.72
CA SER A 768 -9.52 32.02 36.60
C SER A 768 -10.96 32.17 36.12
N ASN A 769 -11.38 31.40 35.11
CA ASN A 769 -12.73 31.47 34.58
C ASN A 769 -13.78 31.05 35.62
N LEU A 770 -13.46 30.04 36.44
CA LEU A 770 -14.32 29.63 37.57
C LEU A 770 -14.44 30.72 38.62
N GLN A 771 -13.33 31.37 38.99
CA GLN A 771 -13.32 32.47 39.94
C GLN A 771 -14.09 33.69 39.42
N ASP A 772 -13.92 34.04 38.14
CA ASP A 772 -14.66 35.10 37.47
C ASP A 772 -16.16 34.81 37.39
N ALA A 773 -16.54 33.52 37.28
CA ALA A 773 -17.93 33.06 37.35
C ALA A 773 -18.50 32.98 38.79
N GLY A 774 -17.74 33.38 39.80
CA GLY A 774 -18.17 33.44 41.20
C GLY A 774 -18.00 32.15 42.00
N ALA A 775 -17.22 31.17 41.50
CA ALA A 775 -16.89 29.97 42.26
C ALA A 775 -15.94 30.29 43.45
N PRO A 776 -16.04 29.57 44.58
CA PRO A 776 -15.14 29.79 45.72
C PRO A 776 -13.68 29.47 45.36
N GLU A 777 -12.72 30.09 46.05
CA GLU A 777 -11.28 29.81 45.86
C GLU A 777 -10.91 28.33 46.10
N SER A 778 -11.75 27.56 46.78
CA SER A 778 -11.60 26.12 46.98
C SER A 778 -12.14 25.25 45.84
N ALA A 779 -12.69 25.84 44.77
CA ALA A 779 -13.16 25.09 43.61
C ALA A 779 -12.01 24.29 42.98
N LEU A 780 -12.28 23.03 42.59
CA LEU A 780 -11.30 22.11 42.03
C LEU A 780 -10.02 21.96 42.88
N GLN A 781 -10.12 22.06 44.21
CA GLN A 781 -8.97 21.98 45.14
C GLN A 781 -7.97 20.85 44.83
N PRO A 782 -8.39 19.60 44.49
CA PRO A 782 -7.45 18.51 44.18
C PRO A 782 -6.55 18.77 42.95
N PHE A 783 -6.97 19.65 42.03
CA PHE A 783 -6.26 19.97 40.80
C PHE A 783 -5.42 21.25 40.88
N GLN A 784 -5.62 22.10 41.89
CA GLN A 784 -4.85 23.36 42.03
C GLN A 784 -3.34 23.12 42.14
N LYS A 785 -2.91 21.97 42.65
CA LYS A 785 -1.49 21.58 42.70
C LYS A 785 -0.83 21.58 41.31
N TYR A 786 -1.58 21.34 40.23
CA TYR A 786 -1.07 21.34 38.85
C TYR A 786 -0.81 22.75 38.28
N LEU A 787 -1.12 23.80 39.04
CA LEU A 787 -0.60 25.15 38.77
C LEU A 787 0.92 25.22 38.98
N VAL A 788 1.50 24.30 39.77
CA VAL A 788 2.94 24.26 40.07
C VAL A 788 3.56 22.93 39.64
N GLN A 789 2.86 21.81 39.85
CA GLN A 789 3.29 20.49 39.43
C GLN A 789 3.05 20.30 37.92
N ASP A 790 4.11 20.09 37.15
CA ASP A 790 4.06 19.92 35.70
C ASP A 790 4.46 18.51 35.23
N SER A 791 4.67 17.58 36.17
CA SER A 791 5.05 16.18 35.89
C SER A 791 4.44 15.18 36.86
N MET A 792 4.36 13.91 36.44
CA MET A 792 4.00 12.76 37.29
C MET A 792 4.59 11.47 36.74
N THR A 793 4.67 10.41 37.55
CA THR A 793 5.09 9.10 37.06
C THR A 793 4.01 8.48 36.16
N LEU A 794 4.41 7.61 35.22
CA LEU A 794 3.45 6.88 34.38
C LEU A 794 2.45 6.06 35.23
N LYS A 795 2.88 5.49 36.37
CA LYS A 795 1.98 4.77 37.27
C LYS A 795 0.93 5.68 37.91
N GLU A 796 1.32 6.88 38.36
CA GLU A 796 0.37 7.87 38.89
C GLU A 796 -0.62 8.34 37.82
N ALA A 797 -0.14 8.56 36.60
CA ALA A 797 -0.99 8.93 35.47
C ALA A 797 -1.97 7.82 35.08
N MET A 798 -1.56 6.55 35.07
CA MET A 798 -2.49 5.42 34.85
C MET A 798 -3.55 5.34 35.95
N ASN A 799 -3.15 5.56 37.21
CA ASN A 799 -4.10 5.64 38.31
C ASN A 799 -5.05 6.84 38.16
N PHE A 800 -4.56 7.97 37.65
CA PHE A 800 -5.36 9.15 37.36
C PHE A 800 -6.40 8.89 36.27
N ILE A 801 -6.02 8.24 35.17
CA ILE A 801 -6.93 7.86 34.08
C ILE A 801 -8.08 7.01 34.63
N LYS A 802 -7.78 6.05 35.51
CA LYS A 802 -8.76 5.13 36.13
C LYS A 802 -9.54 5.76 37.30
N MET A 803 -9.10 6.90 37.82
CA MET A 803 -9.75 7.61 38.92
C MET A 803 -11.10 8.18 38.48
N LYS A 804 -12.12 7.99 39.33
CA LYS A 804 -13.44 8.63 39.22
C LYS A 804 -13.63 9.56 40.40
N SER A 805 -13.95 10.83 40.13
CA SER A 805 -14.23 11.83 41.17
C SER A 805 -15.11 12.95 40.60
N PRO A 806 -16.05 13.52 41.39
CA PRO A 806 -16.95 14.58 40.93
C PRO A 806 -16.22 15.78 40.31
N GLU A 807 -15.08 16.17 40.87
CA GLU A 807 -14.27 17.30 40.39
C GLU A 807 -13.63 16.99 39.02
N LYS A 808 -13.29 15.72 38.75
CA LYS A 808 -12.73 15.30 37.46
C LYS A 808 -13.82 15.33 36.39
N ASP A 809 -15.01 14.86 36.74
CA ASP A 809 -16.19 14.89 35.88
C ASP A 809 -16.55 16.34 35.54
N GLU A 810 -16.48 17.26 36.51
CA GLU A 810 -16.67 18.69 36.29
C GLU A 810 -15.67 19.27 35.27
N VAL A 811 -14.39 18.95 35.39
CA VAL A 811 -13.38 19.37 34.39
C VAL A 811 -13.67 18.74 33.02
N LEU A 812 -14.02 17.46 32.95
CA LEU A 812 -14.37 16.81 31.68
C LEU A 812 -15.60 17.46 31.03
N LYS A 813 -16.61 17.86 31.82
CA LYS A 813 -17.79 18.58 31.34
C LYS A 813 -17.43 19.97 30.82
N MET A 814 -16.49 20.66 31.45
CA MET A 814 -15.98 21.95 30.96
C MET A 814 -15.25 21.80 29.62
N ILE A 815 -14.51 20.70 29.41
CA ILE A 815 -13.73 20.49 28.18
C ILE A 815 -14.59 19.93 27.04
N PHE A 816 -15.46 18.96 27.34
CA PHE A 816 -16.16 18.14 26.33
C PHE A 816 -17.69 18.29 26.35
N GLY A 817 -18.25 19.05 27.29
CA GLY A 817 -19.68 19.23 27.48
C GLY A 817 -20.36 18.11 28.28
N GLU A 818 -21.54 18.42 28.81
CA GLU A 818 -22.37 17.52 29.64
C GLU A 818 -22.77 16.22 28.93
N GLU A 819 -22.90 16.24 27.60
CA GLU A 819 -23.39 15.08 26.85
C GLU A 819 -22.31 14.03 26.54
N ARG A 820 -21.02 14.41 26.59
CA ARG A 820 -19.94 13.57 26.08
C ARG A 820 -18.81 13.29 27.07
N TYR A 821 -18.80 13.96 28.23
CA TYR A 821 -17.71 13.89 29.21
C TYR A 821 -17.32 12.46 29.61
N GLU A 822 -18.29 11.52 29.71
CA GLU A 822 -18.06 10.12 30.12
C GLU A 822 -17.24 9.29 29.10
N LYS A 823 -17.13 9.74 27.85
CA LYS A 823 -16.37 9.04 26.79
C LYS A 823 -14.90 9.43 26.74
N TYR A 824 -14.56 10.58 27.32
CA TYR A 824 -13.24 11.18 27.24
C TYR A 824 -12.51 11.12 28.58
N ASN A 825 -11.21 11.38 28.52
CA ASN A 825 -10.37 11.49 29.70
C ASN A 825 -9.37 12.62 29.52
N PHE A 826 -8.71 12.99 30.60
CA PHE A 826 -7.57 13.91 30.52
C PHE A 826 -6.44 13.45 31.44
N LEU A 827 -5.23 13.92 31.13
CA LEU A 827 -4.08 13.88 32.01
C LEU A 827 -3.74 15.31 32.45
N PRO A 828 -3.47 15.55 33.73
CA PRO A 828 -3.36 16.91 34.26
C PRO A 828 -2.01 17.57 33.97
N VAL A 829 -1.09 16.85 33.30
CA VAL A 829 0.27 17.31 32.96
C VAL A 829 0.68 16.75 31.59
N THR A 830 1.72 17.33 31.00
CA THR A 830 2.32 16.85 29.74
C THR A 830 3.64 16.09 29.92
N LYS A 831 4.25 16.15 31.11
CA LYS A 831 5.53 15.47 31.38
C LYS A 831 5.33 14.21 32.24
N PHE A 832 5.91 13.10 31.79
CA PHE A 832 5.78 11.81 32.45
C PHE A 832 7.14 11.22 32.83
N VAL A 833 7.22 10.65 34.03
CA VAL A 833 8.44 10.05 34.57
C VAL A 833 8.35 8.52 34.50
N ILE A 834 9.37 7.90 33.91
CA ILE A 834 9.58 6.45 33.86
C ILE A 834 10.72 6.10 34.82
N PRO A 835 10.44 5.49 35.99
CA PRO A 835 11.50 5.04 36.89
C PRO A 835 12.36 3.94 36.27
N VAL A 836 13.67 3.97 36.53
CA VAL A 836 14.62 2.96 36.03
C VAL A 836 14.94 1.94 37.11
N ASN A 837 14.62 0.67 36.82
CA ASN A 837 15.07 -0.46 37.64
C ASN A 837 16.35 -1.06 37.04
N LYS A 838 17.51 -0.50 37.42
CA LYS A 838 18.82 -0.88 36.87
C LYS A 838 19.16 -2.37 37.07
N ALA A 839 18.76 -2.95 38.20
CA ALA A 839 18.99 -4.37 38.48
C ALA A 839 18.21 -5.28 37.53
N ASN A 840 16.93 -4.96 37.29
CA ASN A 840 16.13 -5.68 36.30
C ASN A 840 16.65 -5.46 34.88
N ALA A 841 17.04 -4.22 34.52
CA ALA A 841 17.56 -3.90 33.20
C ALA A 841 18.82 -4.74 32.84
N VAL A 842 19.72 -4.95 33.81
CA VAL A 842 20.87 -5.85 33.61
C VAL A 842 20.44 -7.31 33.55
N LYS A 843 19.55 -7.76 34.46
CA LYS A 843 19.08 -9.15 34.51
C LYS A 843 18.34 -9.58 33.24
N ALA A 844 17.55 -8.67 32.65
CA ALA A 844 16.81 -8.89 31.42
C ALA A 844 17.67 -8.72 30.15
N GLY A 845 18.95 -8.32 30.30
CA GLY A 845 19.86 -8.10 29.18
C GLY A 845 19.54 -6.84 28.37
N ILE A 846 18.79 -5.88 28.92
CA ILE A 846 18.51 -4.58 28.28
C ILE A 846 19.80 -3.76 28.18
N ILE A 847 20.60 -3.78 29.25
CA ILE A 847 21.94 -3.18 29.30
C ILE A 847 22.95 -4.16 29.87
N ASN A 848 24.23 -3.93 29.60
CA ASN A 848 25.31 -4.71 30.22
C ASN A 848 25.62 -4.17 31.63
N ALA A 849 26.22 -4.99 32.49
CA ALA A 849 26.66 -4.55 33.82
C ALA A 849 27.66 -3.37 33.75
N SER A 850 28.46 -3.30 32.68
CA SER A 850 29.39 -2.19 32.41
C SER A 850 28.70 -0.87 32.08
N ASP A 851 27.42 -0.89 31.70
CA ASP A 851 26.65 0.30 31.36
C ASP A 851 26.03 0.98 32.59
N LEU A 852 26.03 0.32 33.76
CA LEU A 852 25.43 0.83 34.99
C LEU A 852 25.84 2.27 35.37
N PRO A 853 27.11 2.69 35.21
CA PRO A 853 27.51 4.08 35.51
C PRO A 853 26.84 5.13 34.62
N ASN A 854 26.43 4.75 33.41
CA ASN A 854 25.79 5.65 32.44
C ASN A 854 24.26 5.57 32.48
N ALA A 855 23.71 4.64 33.27
CA ALA A 855 22.27 4.46 33.38
C ALA A 855 21.65 5.55 34.27
N VAL A 856 20.64 6.24 33.76
CA VAL A 856 19.86 7.23 34.53
C VAL A 856 18.97 6.53 35.56
N ASP A 857 18.56 7.25 36.61
CA ASP A 857 17.61 6.72 37.61
C ASP A 857 16.15 6.83 37.15
N GLN A 858 15.86 7.77 36.24
CA GLN A 858 14.54 8.00 35.68
C GLN A 858 14.64 8.65 34.29
N ILE A 859 13.68 8.37 33.43
CA ILE A 859 13.50 9.01 32.12
C ILE A 859 12.32 9.99 32.24
N VAL A 860 12.50 11.23 31.79
CA VAL A 860 11.42 12.23 31.73
C VAL A 860 11.00 12.42 30.28
N VAL A 861 9.77 12.07 29.97
CA VAL A 861 9.15 12.20 28.65
C VAL A 861 8.28 13.46 28.64
N ASP A 862 8.55 14.40 27.75
CA ASP A 862 7.68 15.56 27.52
C ASP A 862 6.80 15.28 26.30
N TYR A 863 5.55 14.87 26.54
CA TYR A 863 4.62 14.48 25.49
C TYR A 863 4.11 15.73 24.76
N LYS A 864 4.52 15.89 23.49
CA LYS A 864 4.35 17.16 22.75
C LYS A 864 2.96 17.35 22.15
N SER A 865 2.26 16.26 21.86
CA SER A 865 0.90 16.32 21.32
C SER A 865 -0.11 16.69 22.42
N GLY A 866 -1.13 17.47 22.06
CA GLY A 866 -2.21 17.86 22.98
C GLY A 866 -3.20 16.73 23.28
N THR A 867 -3.13 15.63 22.51
CA THR A 867 -4.02 14.48 22.63
C THR A 867 -3.20 13.20 22.57
N LEU A 868 -3.47 12.29 23.50
CA LEU A 868 -2.94 10.93 23.52
C LEU A 868 -4.02 9.97 23.01
N TYR A 869 -3.73 9.33 21.89
CA TYR A 869 -4.61 8.34 21.25
C TYR A 869 -4.42 6.94 21.84
N LYS A 870 -5.36 6.03 21.56
CA LYS A 870 -5.42 4.70 22.18
C LYS A 870 -4.17 3.83 21.99
N ASN A 871 -3.53 3.88 20.81
CA ASN A 871 -2.24 3.23 20.57
C ASN A 871 -1.15 3.74 21.53
N ASN A 872 -1.07 5.05 21.74
CA ASN A 872 -0.16 5.66 22.71
C ASN A 872 -0.58 5.41 24.16
N LEU A 873 -1.87 5.27 24.47
CA LEU A 873 -2.35 4.81 25.78
C LEU A 873 -1.85 3.39 26.09
N MET A 874 -1.85 2.50 25.11
CA MET A 874 -1.33 1.15 25.30
C MET A 874 0.18 1.14 25.51
N MET A 875 0.93 1.93 24.73
CA MET A 875 2.37 2.14 24.96
C MET A 875 2.63 2.69 26.37
N PHE A 876 1.84 3.68 26.79
CA PHE A 876 1.87 4.29 28.12
C PHE A 876 1.70 3.25 29.22
N ASP A 877 0.68 2.37 29.11
CA ASP A 877 0.42 1.33 30.10
C ASP A 877 1.52 0.26 30.14
N ILE A 878 2.08 -0.11 28.98
CA ILE A 878 3.23 -1.01 28.88
C ILE A 878 4.43 -0.42 29.65
N LEU A 879 4.77 0.83 29.38
CA LEU A 879 5.87 1.53 30.03
C LEU A 879 5.62 1.76 31.54
N ALA A 880 4.37 1.87 31.97
CA ALA A 880 4.02 1.96 33.39
C ALA A 880 4.26 0.64 34.16
N ASN A 881 4.21 -0.51 33.48
CA ASN A 881 4.17 -1.83 34.13
C ASN A 881 5.37 -2.76 33.83
N PHE A 882 6.21 -2.47 32.82
CA PHE A 882 7.27 -3.40 32.42
C PHE A 882 8.41 -3.57 33.45
N ASP A 883 8.67 -2.58 34.31
CA ASP A 883 9.67 -2.63 35.40
C ASP A 883 11.07 -3.09 34.94
N TRP A 884 11.42 -2.82 33.67
CA TRP A 884 12.67 -3.24 33.03
C TRP A 884 12.95 -4.75 33.07
N LYS A 885 11.91 -5.58 33.22
CA LYS A 885 12.05 -7.06 33.27
C LYS A 885 12.11 -7.70 31.89
N ARG A 886 11.72 -6.96 30.85
CA ARG A 886 11.54 -7.42 29.49
C ARG A 886 12.02 -6.32 28.53
N PRO A 887 12.87 -6.64 27.53
CA PRO A 887 13.28 -5.66 26.52
C PRO A 887 12.11 -5.21 25.64
N ILE A 888 12.21 -3.98 25.13
CA ILE A 888 11.26 -3.37 24.20
C ILE A 888 12.06 -2.81 23.03
N ASN A 889 11.71 -3.24 21.81
CA ASN A 889 12.32 -2.78 20.58
C ASN A 889 11.28 -2.19 19.63
N PHE A 890 11.69 -1.18 18.86
CA PHE A 890 10.91 -0.55 17.81
C PHE A 890 11.53 -0.86 16.45
N SER A 891 10.76 -1.44 15.53
CA SER A 891 11.15 -1.62 14.12
C SER A 891 11.65 -0.30 13.53
N SER A 892 12.74 -0.36 12.77
CA SER A 892 13.26 0.82 12.06
C SER A 892 12.23 1.46 11.11
N GLY A 893 11.21 0.71 10.69
CA GLY A 893 10.14 1.19 9.81
C GLY A 893 9.20 2.21 10.44
N GLY A 894 9.16 2.33 11.77
CA GLY A 894 8.23 3.23 12.47
C GLY A 894 8.82 4.44 13.18
N VAL A 895 10.16 4.57 13.23
CA VAL A 895 10.86 5.60 14.01
C VAL A 895 11.07 6.89 13.21
N TYR A 896 10.11 7.25 12.35
CA TYR A 896 10.14 8.47 11.54
C TYR A 896 9.50 9.68 12.27
N GLU A 897 8.67 9.43 13.29
CA GLU A 897 8.08 10.45 14.16
C GLU A 897 8.33 10.10 15.63
N SER A 898 8.70 11.08 16.44
CA SER A 898 8.98 10.88 17.87
C SER A 898 7.76 10.35 18.64
N GLU A 899 6.54 10.70 18.24
CA GLU A 899 5.32 10.22 18.89
C GLU A 899 5.14 8.69 18.77
N ASN A 900 5.58 8.07 17.66
CA ASN A 900 5.50 6.63 17.41
C ASN A 900 6.30 5.78 18.39
N ILE A 901 7.26 6.39 19.08
CA ILE A 901 8.10 5.78 20.12
C ILE A 901 7.92 6.48 21.47
N PHE A 902 6.80 7.17 21.65
CA PHE A 902 6.46 7.85 22.91
C PHE A 902 7.51 8.91 23.33
N PHE A 903 8.11 9.61 22.36
CA PHE A 903 9.15 10.63 22.54
C PHE A 903 10.39 10.14 23.31
N LEU A 904 10.77 8.88 23.10
CA LEU A 904 11.91 8.23 23.74
C LEU A 904 13.20 8.30 22.90
N ASP A 905 13.26 9.21 21.92
CA ASP A 905 14.32 9.33 20.90
C ASP A 905 15.74 9.24 21.49
N ASP A 906 15.97 9.93 22.62
CA ASP A 906 17.27 10.05 23.27
C ASP A 906 17.60 8.87 24.22
N TYR A 907 16.76 7.83 24.27
CA TYR A 907 16.92 6.67 25.17
C TYR A 907 16.93 5.35 24.41
N LEU A 908 17.41 5.38 23.17
CA LEU A 908 17.45 4.21 22.30
C LEU A 908 18.88 3.67 22.13
N GLN A 909 18.98 2.37 21.87
CA GLN A 909 20.15 1.71 21.33
C GLN A 909 19.80 1.16 19.95
N PHE A 910 20.66 1.39 18.98
CA PHE A 910 20.49 0.85 17.64
C PHE A 910 21.02 -0.58 17.56
N ASP A 911 20.12 -1.54 17.39
CA ASP A 911 20.41 -2.98 17.26
C ASP A 911 20.23 -3.46 15.80
N GLY A 912 20.30 -2.53 14.83
CA GLY A 912 20.31 -2.80 13.41
C GLY A 912 18.96 -2.58 12.74
N PHE A 913 18.12 -3.61 12.63
CA PHE A 913 16.74 -3.47 12.12
C PHE A 913 15.74 -2.91 13.14
N SER A 914 16.19 -2.67 14.37
CA SER A 914 15.34 -2.14 15.44
C SER A 914 16.12 -1.24 16.39
N TYR A 915 15.37 -0.46 17.15
CA TYR A 915 15.85 0.40 18.21
C TYR A 915 15.35 -0.10 19.56
N ARG A 916 16.26 -0.47 20.46
CA ARG A 916 15.94 -0.97 21.79
C ARG A 916 15.87 0.17 22.80
N LEU A 917 14.84 0.18 23.64
CA LEU A 917 14.74 1.12 24.76
C LEU A 917 15.79 0.78 25.84
N VAL A 918 16.63 1.75 26.18
CA VAL A 918 17.70 1.63 27.20
C VAL A 918 17.69 2.84 28.14
N PRO A 919 18.07 2.69 29.43
CA PRO A 919 18.07 3.80 30.38
C PRO A 919 19.32 4.67 30.27
N ILE A 920 19.81 4.95 29.06
CA ILE A 920 21.07 5.69 28.82
C ILE A 920 20.77 6.84 27.90
N HIS A 921 20.92 8.06 28.41
CA HIS A 921 20.68 9.27 27.64
C HIS A 921 21.73 9.45 26.54
N THR A 922 21.30 9.31 25.30
CA THR A 922 22.10 9.45 24.09
C THR A 922 21.37 10.39 23.15
N PRO A 923 21.69 11.70 23.16
CA PRO A 923 21.01 12.65 22.31
C PRO A 923 21.29 12.32 20.84
N ARG A 924 20.35 12.68 19.97
CA ARG A 924 20.55 12.63 18.52
C ARG A 924 21.84 13.36 18.14
N SER A 925 22.66 12.72 17.30
CA SER A 925 23.92 13.32 16.85
C SER A 925 23.68 14.46 15.85
N SER A 926 24.70 15.29 15.62
CA SER A 926 24.61 16.45 14.72
C SER A 926 24.32 16.08 13.26
N ASP A 927 24.68 14.87 12.86
CA ASP A 927 24.36 14.25 11.55
C ASP A 927 22.99 13.55 11.54
N GLY A 928 22.23 13.61 12.65
CA GLY A 928 20.88 13.10 12.75
C GLY A 928 20.75 11.62 13.07
N GLU A 929 21.83 10.91 13.39
CA GLU A 929 21.74 9.52 13.86
C GLU A 929 21.09 9.44 15.25
N MET A 930 20.23 8.44 15.42
CA MET A 930 19.49 8.19 16.66
C MET A 930 20.00 6.92 17.34
N GLY A 931 19.99 6.95 18.67
CA GLY A 931 20.32 5.82 19.55
C GLY A 931 21.81 5.48 19.61
N ARG A 932 22.26 5.02 20.78
CA ARG A 932 23.66 4.59 20.98
C ARG A 932 23.98 3.33 20.18
N VAL A 933 25.26 3.10 19.91
CA VAL A 933 25.75 1.89 19.25
C VAL A 933 26.67 1.12 20.19
N ASP A 934 26.31 -0.12 20.53
CA ASP A 934 27.25 -1.09 21.11
C ASP A 934 28.01 -1.76 19.95
N ALA A 935 29.28 -1.39 19.79
CA ALA A 935 30.11 -1.80 18.67
C ALA A 935 30.20 -3.33 18.50
N ASN A 936 30.37 -4.06 19.61
CA ASN A 936 30.55 -5.52 19.54
C ASN A 936 29.21 -6.24 19.41
N SER A 937 28.16 -5.75 20.05
CA SER A 937 26.81 -6.28 19.89
C SER A 937 26.35 -6.15 18.43
N LEU A 938 26.44 -4.94 17.86
CA LEU A 938 25.99 -4.68 16.50
C LEU A 938 26.85 -5.40 15.45
N TYR A 939 28.17 -5.55 15.71
CA TYR A 939 29.02 -6.43 14.90
C TYR A 939 28.49 -7.87 14.84
N ASN A 940 28.14 -8.46 15.99
CA ASN A 940 27.59 -9.81 16.05
C ASN A 940 26.22 -9.91 15.37
N VAL A 941 25.39 -8.87 15.49
CA VAL A 941 24.12 -8.79 14.77
C VAL A 941 24.34 -8.83 13.26
N VAL A 942 25.19 -7.96 12.71
CA VAL A 942 25.49 -7.89 11.27
C VAL A 942 26.12 -9.19 10.75
N LYS A 943 26.99 -9.83 11.54
CA LYS A 943 27.58 -11.14 11.20
C LYS A 943 26.55 -12.27 11.08
N ASN A 944 25.39 -12.13 11.73
CA ASN A 944 24.31 -13.11 11.71
C ASN A 944 23.19 -12.78 10.70
N TYR A 945 23.30 -11.67 9.97
CA TYR A 945 22.32 -11.33 8.95
C TYR A 945 22.31 -12.33 7.80
N ARG A 946 21.11 -12.53 7.27
CA ARG A 946 20.91 -13.05 5.91
C ARG A 946 20.56 -11.87 5.01
N TRP A 947 21.04 -11.87 3.77
CA TRP A 947 21.15 -10.64 2.95
C TRP A 947 20.23 -10.63 1.72
N GLY A 948 19.24 -11.53 1.64
CA GLY A 948 18.21 -11.50 0.58
C GLY A 948 18.68 -11.86 -0.83
N ASN A 949 19.97 -12.17 -1.00
CA ASN A 949 20.66 -12.50 -2.26
C ASN A 949 20.89 -11.33 -3.25
N PHE A 950 21.02 -10.09 -2.75
CA PHE A 950 21.35 -8.93 -3.60
C PHE A 950 22.69 -9.06 -4.35
N LYS A 951 23.61 -9.94 -3.92
CA LYS A 951 24.90 -10.17 -4.59
C LYS A 951 24.77 -10.79 -5.99
N ASP A 952 23.67 -11.49 -6.28
CA ASP A 952 23.42 -11.99 -7.63
C ASP A 952 22.76 -10.90 -8.46
N LEU A 953 23.57 -10.24 -9.30
CA LEU A 953 23.13 -9.12 -10.10
C LEU A 953 22.16 -9.52 -11.24
N ASN A 954 21.97 -10.82 -11.50
CA ASN A 954 20.98 -11.30 -12.47
C ASN A 954 19.57 -11.40 -11.87
N VAL A 955 19.47 -11.42 -10.54
CA VAL A 955 18.17 -11.45 -9.85
C VAL A 955 17.58 -10.04 -9.83
N HIS A 956 16.31 -9.96 -10.20
CA HIS A 956 15.55 -8.72 -10.14
C HIS A 956 14.93 -8.53 -8.75
N PHE A 957 14.99 -7.29 -8.24
CA PHE A 957 14.40 -6.91 -6.96
C PHE A 957 13.64 -5.60 -7.15
N ASP A 958 12.38 -5.60 -6.75
CA ASP A 958 11.53 -4.42 -6.82
C ASP A 958 11.93 -3.32 -5.81
N GLU A 959 11.26 -2.17 -5.91
CA GLU A 959 11.49 -1.01 -5.05
C GLU A 959 11.30 -1.34 -3.56
N THR A 960 10.30 -2.17 -3.21
CA THR A 960 10.08 -2.58 -1.82
C THR A 960 11.25 -3.39 -1.27
N ALA A 961 11.76 -4.37 -2.03
CA ALA A 961 12.94 -5.13 -1.63
C ALA A 961 14.20 -4.25 -1.53
N THR A 962 14.43 -3.39 -2.51
CA THR A 962 15.63 -2.55 -2.54
C THR A 962 15.62 -1.44 -1.50
N SER A 963 14.46 -0.95 -1.07
CA SER A 963 14.35 0.02 0.03
C SER A 963 14.98 -0.49 1.35
N ASN A 964 14.90 -1.80 1.60
CA ASN A 964 15.43 -2.44 2.82
C ASN A 964 16.98 -2.54 2.84
N ILE A 965 17.66 -2.31 1.71
CA ILE A 965 19.13 -2.26 1.62
C ILE A 965 19.70 -1.22 2.59
N MET A 966 18.98 -0.10 2.77
CA MET A 966 19.40 0.97 3.66
C MET A 966 19.66 0.46 5.08
N SER A 967 18.77 -0.38 5.62
CA SER A 967 18.89 -0.90 6.98
C SER A 967 20.08 -1.86 7.14
N TYR A 968 20.34 -2.71 6.14
CA TYR A 968 21.52 -3.60 6.12
C TYR A 968 22.83 -2.81 6.12
N ARG A 969 22.98 -1.86 5.20
CA ARG A 969 24.20 -1.04 5.07
C ARG A 969 24.38 -0.09 6.24
N SER A 970 23.31 0.51 6.75
CA SER A 970 23.35 1.37 7.93
C SER A 970 23.81 0.59 9.17
N SER A 971 23.27 -0.61 9.38
CA SER A 971 23.72 -1.51 10.46
C SER A 971 25.23 -1.79 10.38
N ALA A 972 25.72 -2.19 9.21
CA ALA A 972 27.14 -2.47 9.00
C ALA A 972 28.02 -1.22 9.18
N SER A 973 27.59 -0.08 8.65
CA SER A 973 28.34 1.17 8.68
C SER A 973 28.46 1.74 10.10
N ARG A 974 27.34 1.77 10.85
CA ARG A 974 27.32 2.25 12.23
C ARG A 974 28.13 1.35 13.16
N ALA A 975 28.05 0.03 12.98
CA ALA A 975 28.94 -0.91 13.68
C ALA A 975 30.42 -0.66 13.32
N ALA A 976 30.72 -0.45 12.04
CA ALA A 976 32.10 -0.26 11.60
C ALA A 976 32.70 1.04 12.13
N ALA A 977 31.92 2.13 12.12
CA ALA A 977 32.29 3.40 12.74
C ALA A 977 32.62 3.21 14.24
N ALA A 978 31.72 2.59 15.01
CA ALA A 978 31.92 2.37 16.43
C ALA A 978 33.12 1.44 16.73
N LEU A 979 33.33 0.40 15.92
CA LEU A 979 34.49 -0.49 16.01
C LEU A 979 35.80 0.23 15.68
N ALA A 980 35.84 1.02 14.61
CA ALA A 980 37.02 1.76 14.21
C ALA A 980 37.43 2.79 15.28
N LEU A 981 36.45 3.49 15.87
CA LEU A 981 36.68 4.46 16.95
C LEU A 981 37.14 3.81 18.26
N SER A 982 36.76 2.55 18.51
CA SER A 982 37.29 1.76 19.62
C SER A 982 38.63 1.05 19.31
N GLY A 983 39.24 1.34 18.16
CA GLY A 983 40.53 0.77 17.73
C GLY A 983 40.44 -0.60 17.05
N GLN A 984 39.25 -1.20 16.95
CA GLN A 984 39.01 -2.52 16.34
C GLN A 984 38.84 -2.44 14.81
N LYS A 985 39.81 -1.82 14.13
CA LYS A 985 39.74 -1.54 12.68
C LYS A 985 39.57 -2.79 11.81
N ALA A 986 40.20 -3.92 12.18
CA ALA A 986 40.06 -5.16 11.42
C ALA A 986 38.60 -5.66 11.35
N LYS A 987 37.89 -5.64 12.48
CA LYS A 987 36.45 -5.99 12.53
C LYS A 987 35.59 -4.99 11.77
N ALA A 988 35.92 -3.70 11.84
CA ALA A 988 35.22 -2.66 11.09
C ALA A 988 35.30 -2.90 9.59
N LEU A 989 36.49 -3.23 9.08
CA LEU A 989 36.68 -3.56 7.66
C LEU A 989 35.96 -4.84 7.25
N GLU A 990 35.96 -5.86 8.11
CA GLU A 990 35.28 -7.12 7.83
C GLU A 990 33.78 -6.92 7.53
N ILE A 991 33.05 -6.18 8.36
CA ILE A 991 31.60 -5.98 8.15
C ILE A 991 31.29 -5.03 7.01
N LEU A 992 32.15 -4.04 6.74
CA LEU A 992 32.01 -3.19 5.56
C LEU A 992 32.23 -3.99 4.27
N ASP A 993 33.24 -4.85 4.23
CA ASP A 993 33.54 -5.71 3.09
C ASP A 993 32.44 -6.78 2.91
N ILE A 994 31.83 -7.28 3.99
CA ILE A 994 30.64 -8.14 3.92
C ILE A 994 29.47 -7.38 3.26
N ALA A 995 29.14 -6.17 3.76
CA ALA A 995 28.03 -5.40 3.21
C ALA A 995 28.25 -5.00 1.74
N ALA A 996 29.48 -4.65 1.36
CA ALA A 996 29.83 -4.32 -0.02
C ALA A 996 29.77 -5.53 -0.96
N LYS A 997 30.11 -6.73 -0.45
CA LYS A 997 30.03 -7.99 -1.20
C LYS A 997 28.58 -8.45 -1.35
N GLU A 998 27.80 -8.41 -0.27
CA GLU A 998 26.42 -8.91 -0.25
C GLU A 998 25.46 -7.93 -0.95
N ILE A 999 25.78 -6.63 -0.97
CA ILE A 999 24.99 -5.60 -1.67
C ILE A 999 25.92 -4.71 -2.51
N PRO A 1000 26.25 -5.12 -3.74
CA PRO A 1000 27.19 -4.38 -4.60
C PRO A 1000 26.69 -2.98 -5.00
N ALA A 1001 27.57 -1.98 -4.91
CA ALA A 1001 27.25 -0.59 -5.26
C ALA A 1001 27.02 -0.38 -6.77
N ASP A 1002 27.54 -1.27 -7.63
CA ASP A 1002 27.41 -1.18 -9.09
C ASP A 1002 25.94 -1.26 -9.54
N LYS A 1003 25.10 -2.04 -8.85
CA LYS A 1003 23.66 -2.15 -9.10
C LYS A 1003 22.84 -1.32 -8.10
N TYR A 1004 23.21 -1.36 -6.82
CA TYR A 1004 22.46 -0.71 -5.73
C TYR A 1004 23.15 0.57 -5.25
N ASN A 1005 23.02 1.62 -6.06
CA ASN A 1005 23.66 2.91 -5.82
C ASN A 1005 22.73 3.90 -5.09
N ASP A 1006 22.52 3.70 -3.79
CA ASP A 1006 21.76 4.61 -2.92
C ASP A 1006 22.74 5.53 -2.16
N PRO A 1007 22.78 6.85 -2.43
CA PRO A 1007 23.73 7.77 -1.82
C PRO A 1007 23.62 7.84 -0.29
N ARG A 1008 22.43 7.65 0.27
CA ARG A 1008 22.18 7.75 1.72
C ARG A 1008 22.94 6.66 2.48
N SER A 1009 22.74 5.40 2.10
CA SER A 1009 23.36 4.25 2.75
C SER A 1009 24.84 4.07 2.39
N LEU A 1010 25.25 4.41 1.16
CA LEU A 1010 26.64 4.29 0.73
C LEU A 1010 27.54 5.38 1.33
N SER A 1011 27.02 6.58 1.62
CA SER A 1011 27.77 7.64 2.32
C SER A 1011 28.21 7.18 3.72
N SER A 1012 27.36 6.44 4.44
CA SER A 1012 27.74 5.85 5.74
C SER A 1012 28.88 4.82 5.58
N MET A 1013 28.91 4.06 4.48
CA MET A 1013 30.00 3.13 4.19
C MET A 1013 31.30 3.87 3.83
N VAL A 1014 31.21 4.98 3.08
CA VAL A 1014 32.35 5.87 2.77
C VAL A 1014 33.01 6.33 4.07
N TYR A 1015 32.22 6.87 5.00
CA TYR A 1015 32.69 7.27 6.32
C TYR A 1015 33.40 6.11 7.03
N GLY A 1016 32.73 4.94 7.10
CA GLY A 1016 33.23 3.73 7.75
C GLY A 1016 34.60 3.27 7.22
N TYR A 1017 34.78 3.22 5.90
CA TYR A 1017 36.04 2.79 5.30
C TYR A 1017 37.20 3.74 5.63
N ILE A 1018 36.96 5.05 5.58
CA ILE A 1018 38.00 6.05 5.88
C ILE A 1018 38.42 5.97 7.35
N VAL A 1019 37.47 5.95 8.30
CA VAL A 1019 37.81 5.87 9.73
C VAL A 1019 38.47 4.54 10.11
N ALA A 1020 38.15 3.46 9.38
CA ALA A 1020 38.79 2.15 9.54
C ALA A 1020 40.17 2.06 8.87
N GLY A 1021 40.61 3.07 8.12
CA GLY A 1021 41.94 3.16 7.51
C GLY A 1021 42.04 2.68 6.06
N GLN A 1022 40.92 2.46 5.36
CA GLN A 1022 40.85 2.12 3.93
C GLN A 1022 40.41 3.34 3.11
N GLU A 1023 41.23 4.39 3.14
CA GLU A 1023 40.95 5.68 2.50
C GLU A 1023 40.65 5.54 0.99
N GLU A 1024 41.45 4.77 0.25
CA GLU A 1024 41.26 4.57 -1.19
C GLU A 1024 39.90 3.96 -1.54
N LYS A 1025 39.45 2.96 -0.77
CA LYS A 1025 38.13 2.34 -0.95
C LYS A 1025 37.00 3.35 -0.71
N GLY A 1026 37.10 4.12 0.38
CA GLY A 1026 36.11 5.14 0.73
C GLY A 1026 36.01 6.25 -0.32
N LEU A 1027 37.15 6.78 -0.76
CA LEU A 1027 37.19 7.82 -1.80
C LEU A 1027 36.68 7.32 -3.15
N LYS A 1028 37.04 6.08 -3.55
CA LYS A 1028 36.52 5.49 -4.79
C LYS A 1028 35.00 5.40 -4.78
N LEU A 1029 34.41 4.97 -3.67
CA LEU A 1029 32.96 4.91 -3.51
C LEU A 1029 32.33 6.31 -3.56
N ALA A 1030 32.92 7.30 -2.86
CA ALA A 1030 32.45 8.68 -2.89
C ALA A 1030 32.44 9.29 -4.31
N GLU A 1031 33.45 9.02 -5.13
CA GLU A 1031 33.48 9.49 -6.52
C GLU A 1031 32.39 8.85 -7.40
N ILE A 1032 32.08 7.57 -7.18
CA ILE A 1032 30.96 6.89 -7.88
C ILE A 1032 29.63 7.57 -7.53
N LEU A 1033 29.40 7.88 -6.24
CA LEU A 1033 28.19 8.57 -5.79
C LEU A 1033 28.06 9.97 -6.41
N LYS A 1034 29.12 10.79 -6.28
CA LYS A 1034 29.15 12.16 -6.81
C LYS A 1034 28.89 12.20 -8.31
N LYS A 1035 29.49 11.27 -9.07
CA LYS A 1035 29.27 11.16 -10.51
C LYS A 1035 27.80 10.83 -10.83
N GLY A 1036 27.22 9.83 -10.17
CA GLY A 1036 25.81 9.46 -10.38
C GLY A 1036 24.83 10.58 -10.02
N ILE A 1037 25.09 11.34 -8.96
CA ILE A 1037 24.29 12.51 -8.56
C ILE A 1037 24.28 13.58 -9.66
N PHE A 1038 25.45 13.90 -10.24
CA PHE A 1038 25.52 14.87 -11.34
C PHE A 1038 24.89 14.34 -12.63
N GLU A 1039 25.07 13.06 -12.97
CA GLU A 1039 24.42 12.45 -14.14
C GLU A 1039 22.89 12.55 -14.04
N GLU A 1040 22.31 12.25 -12.87
CA GLU A 1040 20.88 12.44 -12.64
C GLU A 1040 20.46 13.91 -12.71
N TYR A 1041 21.21 14.81 -12.07
CA TYR A 1041 20.88 16.22 -12.05
C TYR A 1041 20.91 16.83 -13.46
N ASP A 1042 21.94 16.52 -14.24
CA ASP A 1042 22.10 16.99 -15.61
C ASP A 1042 21.02 16.40 -16.53
N TYR A 1043 20.59 15.16 -16.29
CA TYR A 1043 19.43 14.58 -16.99
C TYR A 1043 18.15 15.37 -16.69
N TYR A 1044 17.84 15.65 -15.42
CA TYR A 1044 16.64 16.44 -15.07
C TYR A 1044 16.68 17.84 -15.71
N LEU A 1045 17.85 18.48 -15.75
CA LEU A 1045 18.01 19.78 -16.40
C LEU A 1045 17.82 19.73 -17.92
N SER A 1046 18.03 18.57 -18.54
CA SER A 1046 17.83 18.35 -19.99
C SER A 1046 16.35 18.19 -20.38
N LEU A 1047 15.47 17.85 -19.43
CA LEU A 1047 14.03 17.73 -19.65
C LEU A 1047 13.39 19.09 -19.94
N SER A 1048 12.23 19.10 -20.58
CA SER A 1048 11.47 20.33 -20.84
C SER A 1048 10.94 20.96 -19.54
N PRO A 1049 10.61 22.27 -19.53
CA PRO A 1049 10.06 22.93 -18.34
C PRO A 1049 8.77 22.32 -17.78
N ALA A 1050 7.96 21.66 -18.62
CA ALA A 1050 6.75 20.98 -18.18
C ALA A 1050 7.09 19.69 -17.42
N GLU A 1051 8.04 18.90 -17.94
CA GLU A 1051 8.50 17.64 -17.34
C GLU A 1051 9.30 17.88 -16.06
N GLN A 1052 10.07 18.97 -16.01
CA GLN A 1052 10.82 19.39 -14.81
C GLN A 1052 9.92 19.62 -13.58
N ARG A 1053 8.62 19.87 -13.76
CA ARG A 1053 7.67 20.03 -12.65
C ARG A 1053 7.48 18.73 -11.86
N PHE A 1054 7.41 17.59 -12.56
CA PHE A 1054 7.23 16.28 -11.94
C PHE A 1054 8.52 15.75 -11.30
N VAL A 1055 9.69 16.13 -11.83
CA VAL A 1055 10.99 15.80 -11.22
C VAL A 1055 11.53 16.90 -10.29
N GLY A 1056 10.74 17.92 -9.95
CA GLY A 1056 11.20 19.07 -9.17
C GLY A 1056 11.69 18.71 -7.77
N ARG A 1057 11.00 17.78 -7.09
CA ARG A 1057 11.41 17.25 -5.78
C ARG A 1057 12.71 16.45 -5.85
N PRO A 1058 12.85 15.40 -6.69
CA PRO A 1058 14.11 14.67 -6.79
C PRO A 1058 15.26 15.56 -7.29
N MET A 1059 15.01 16.49 -8.22
CA MET A 1059 16.02 17.44 -8.69
C MET A 1059 16.55 18.34 -7.56
N ARG A 1060 15.67 18.90 -6.71
CA ARG A 1060 16.07 19.74 -5.55
C ARG A 1060 16.81 18.96 -4.45
N SER A 1061 16.66 17.64 -4.40
CA SER A 1061 17.37 16.80 -3.42
C SER A 1061 18.83 16.49 -3.80
N LYS A 1062 19.20 16.60 -5.09
CA LYS A 1062 20.57 16.25 -5.56
C LYS A 1062 21.69 17.09 -4.91
N PRO A 1063 21.54 18.42 -4.72
CA PRO A 1063 22.50 19.21 -3.94
C PRO A 1063 22.71 18.68 -2.52
N MET A 1064 21.63 18.29 -1.83
CA MET A 1064 21.69 17.72 -0.48
C MET A 1064 22.40 16.36 -0.48
N GLU A 1065 22.07 15.48 -1.44
CA GLU A 1065 22.75 14.19 -1.60
C GLU A 1065 24.25 14.37 -1.89
N TYR A 1066 24.62 15.36 -2.71
CA TYR A 1066 26.03 15.66 -3.00
C TYR A 1066 26.76 16.13 -1.74
N SER A 1067 26.16 17.05 -0.99
CA SER A 1067 26.71 17.51 0.28
C SER A 1067 26.83 16.36 1.29
N LEU A 1068 25.85 15.45 1.38
CA LEU A 1068 25.92 14.27 2.24
C LEU A 1068 27.17 13.42 1.96
N VAL A 1069 27.48 13.17 0.67
CA VAL A 1069 28.68 12.41 0.29
C VAL A 1069 29.94 13.17 0.68
N VAL A 1070 30.00 14.48 0.44
CA VAL A 1070 31.16 15.30 0.81
C VAL A 1070 31.36 15.33 2.33
N THR A 1071 30.29 15.58 3.08
CA THR A 1071 30.25 15.57 4.55
C THR A 1071 30.73 14.24 5.12
N SER A 1072 30.31 13.10 4.53
CA SER A 1072 30.76 11.78 5.00
C SER A 1072 32.29 11.61 4.92
N VAL A 1073 32.94 12.19 3.91
CA VAL A 1073 34.41 12.16 3.76
C VAL A 1073 35.07 13.16 4.70
N THR A 1074 34.58 14.41 4.75
CA THR A 1074 35.17 15.46 5.58
C THR A 1074 35.05 15.13 7.07
N ASP A 1075 33.90 14.62 7.52
CA ASP A 1075 33.70 14.19 8.90
C ASP A 1075 34.54 12.98 9.25
N ALA A 1076 34.73 12.03 8.33
CA ALA A 1076 35.64 10.90 8.56
C ALA A 1076 37.08 11.39 8.78
N TYR A 1077 37.57 12.32 7.96
CA TYR A 1077 38.90 12.92 8.14
C TYR A 1077 39.03 13.71 9.44
N LYS A 1078 38.04 14.55 9.78
CA LYS A 1078 38.00 15.27 11.07
C LYS A 1078 38.07 14.30 12.24
N LYS A 1079 37.31 13.19 12.16
CA LYS A 1079 37.23 12.20 13.23
C LYS A 1079 38.57 11.49 13.48
N ILE A 1080 39.37 11.27 12.44
CA ILE A 1080 40.73 10.71 12.57
C ILE A 1080 41.83 11.78 12.74
N GLY A 1081 41.45 13.05 12.96
CA GLY A 1081 42.38 14.16 13.23
C GLY A 1081 43.08 14.74 11.99
N GLN A 1082 42.60 14.46 10.78
CA GLN A 1082 43.18 14.92 9.51
C GLN A 1082 42.44 16.14 8.94
N ASN A 1083 42.33 17.23 9.71
CA ASN A 1083 41.55 18.42 9.35
C ASN A 1083 42.00 19.09 8.04
N GLU A 1084 43.31 19.11 7.75
CA GLU A 1084 43.84 19.67 6.51
C GLU A 1084 43.36 18.87 5.28
N LYS A 1085 43.35 17.54 5.37
CA LYS A 1085 42.79 16.69 4.31
C LYS A 1085 41.28 16.93 4.14
N ALA A 1086 40.56 17.09 5.25
CA ALA A 1086 39.13 17.39 5.20
C ALA A 1086 38.86 18.70 4.44
N TYR A 1087 39.59 19.77 4.79
CA TYR A 1087 39.49 21.07 4.11
C TYR A 1087 39.86 20.95 2.63
N ASN A 1088 40.99 20.34 2.30
CA ASN A 1088 41.44 20.17 0.91
C ASN A 1088 40.44 19.36 0.08
N TYR A 1089 39.83 18.31 0.65
CA TYR A 1089 38.80 17.53 -0.04
C TYR A 1089 37.52 18.33 -0.26
N LEU A 1090 37.12 19.15 0.71
CA LEU A 1090 35.96 20.03 0.59
C LEU A 1090 36.16 21.07 -0.51
N VAL A 1091 37.30 21.77 -0.51
CA VAL A 1091 37.68 22.73 -1.58
C VAL A 1091 37.69 22.04 -2.94
N LYS A 1092 38.31 20.86 -3.04
CA LYS A 1092 38.32 20.08 -4.29
C LYS A 1092 36.91 19.66 -4.74
N SER A 1093 36.00 19.41 -3.80
CA SER A 1093 34.60 19.05 -4.10
C SER A 1093 33.77 20.24 -4.60
N ILE A 1094 34.26 21.47 -4.45
CA ILE A 1094 33.66 22.69 -5.01
C ILE A 1094 34.10 22.90 -6.48
N GLU A 1095 35.28 22.44 -6.89
CA GLU A 1095 35.81 22.63 -8.25
C GLU A 1095 34.86 22.21 -9.39
N PRO A 1096 34.13 21.06 -9.31
CA PRO A 1096 33.17 20.69 -10.35
C PRO A 1096 31.99 21.67 -10.45
N ILE A 1097 31.57 22.24 -9.33
CA ILE A 1097 30.51 23.24 -9.25
C ILE A 1097 31.02 24.57 -9.85
N ASP A 1098 32.24 24.97 -9.49
CA ASP A 1098 32.93 26.13 -10.10
C ASP A 1098 33.05 25.99 -11.60
N LYS A 1099 33.37 24.80 -12.11
CA LYS A 1099 33.41 24.54 -13.55
C LYS A 1099 32.05 24.73 -14.21
N LYS A 1100 30.96 24.22 -13.62
CA LYS A 1100 29.59 24.42 -14.11
C LYS A 1100 29.20 25.90 -14.08
N PHE A 1101 29.51 26.61 -12.98
CA PHE A 1101 29.27 28.04 -12.84
C PHE A 1101 30.02 28.87 -13.88
N ASN A 1102 31.31 28.59 -14.10
CA ASN A 1102 32.14 29.30 -15.06
C ASN A 1102 31.65 29.10 -16.50
N VAL A 1103 31.19 27.89 -16.86
CA VAL A 1103 30.55 27.64 -18.15
C VAL A 1103 29.26 28.46 -18.28
N PHE A 1104 28.40 28.44 -17.26
CA PHE A 1104 27.18 29.23 -17.22
C PHE A 1104 27.44 30.74 -17.42
N ILE A 1105 28.43 31.31 -16.71
CA ILE A 1105 28.84 32.71 -16.89
C ILE A 1105 29.33 32.99 -18.31
N LYS A 1106 30.16 32.09 -18.86
CA LYS A 1106 30.68 32.22 -20.23
C LYS A 1106 29.55 32.18 -21.28
N ASP A 1107 28.51 31.39 -21.03
CA ASP A 1107 27.33 31.32 -21.89
C ASP A 1107 26.52 32.61 -21.81
N LEU A 1108 26.30 33.17 -20.60
CA LEU A 1108 25.63 34.46 -20.42
C LEU A 1108 26.36 35.59 -21.14
N GLN A 1109 27.70 35.64 -21.06
CA GLN A 1109 28.54 36.63 -21.74
C GLN A 1109 28.45 36.56 -23.27
N GLN A 1110 28.05 35.43 -23.84
CA GLN A 1110 27.83 35.26 -25.28
C GLN A 1110 26.41 35.64 -25.71
N MET A 1111 25.51 35.93 -24.77
CA MET A 1111 24.13 36.34 -25.06
C MET A 1111 23.99 37.87 -25.13
N GLY A 1112 22.95 38.36 -25.82
CA GLY A 1112 22.58 39.76 -25.76
C GLY A 1112 22.04 40.16 -24.37
N LYS A 1113 22.25 41.41 -23.96
CA LYS A 1113 21.97 41.93 -22.61
C LYS A 1113 20.60 41.54 -22.02
N GLU A 1114 19.52 41.77 -22.77
CA GLU A 1114 18.16 41.42 -22.31
C GLU A 1114 17.98 39.91 -22.07
N LYS A 1115 18.58 39.10 -22.94
CA LYS A 1115 18.54 37.64 -22.82
C LYS A 1115 19.42 37.16 -21.66
N ALA A 1116 20.61 37.75 -21.48
CA ALA A 1116 21.51 37.45 -20.38
C ALA A 1116 20.85 37.76 -19.02
N MET A 1117 20.16 38.91 -18.88
CA MET A 1117 19.42 39.21 -17.64
C MET A 1117 18.36 38.16 -17.33
N LYS A 1118 17.52 37.79 -18.32
CA LYS A 1118 16.48 36.79 -18.13
C LYS A 1118 17.04 35.39 -17.80
N GLU A 1119 18.14 35.03 -18.45
CA GLU A 1119 18.78 33.72 -18.27
C GLU A 1119 19.62 33.65 -16.98
N SER A 1120 20.01 34.79 -16.40
CA SER A 1120 20.80 34.84 -15.17
C SER A 1120 20.12 34.20 -13.96
N GLU A 1121 18.77 34.21 -13.90
CA GLU A 1121 17.98 33.56 -12.85
C GLU A 1121 18.23 32.04 -12.77
N LYS A 1122 18.66 31.42 -13.88
CA LYS A 1122 19.01 29.98 -13.91
C LYS A 1122 20.24 29.65 -13.06
N VAL A 1123 20.96 30.64 -12.53
CA VAL A 1123 21.98 30.41 -11.50
C VAL A 1123 21.44 29.66 -10.29
N GLN A 1124 20.13 29.78 -10.00
CA GLN A 1124 19.43 29.03 -8.95
C GLN A 1124 19.46 27.50 -9.16
N ARG A 1125 19.92 27.02 -10.33
CA ARG A 1125 20.21 25.61 -10.61
C ARG A 1125 21.61 25.17 -10.17
N ILE A 1126 22.47 26.12 -9.79
CA ILE A 1126 23.86 25.84 -9.37
C ILE A 1126 24.05 26.25 -7.91
N THR A 1127 23.53 27.41 -7.50
CA THR A 1127 23.70 27.94 -6.14
C THR A 1127 23.30 27.01 -5.00
N PRO A 1128 22.29 26.12 -5.10
CA PRO A 1128 21.99 25.19 -4.02
C PRO A 1128 23.15 24.24 -3.70
N PHE A 1129 23.96 23.83 -4.68
CA PHE A 1129 25.14 23.00 -4.42
C PHE A 1129 26.20 23.75 -3.59
N TYR A 1130 26.34 25.06 -3.78
CA TYR A 1130 27.21 25.89 -2.93
C TYR A 1130 26.63 26.02 -1.53
N GLN A 1131 25.35 26.37 -1.40
CA GLN A 1131 24.69 26.59 -0.10
C GLN A 1131 24.86 25.39 0.84
N TYR A 1132 24.55 24.17 0.38
CA TYR A 1132 24.73 22.98 1.21
C TYR A 1132 26.19 22.66 1.55
N LEU A 1133 27.18 23.12 0.77
CA LEU A 1133 28.60 22.95 1.09
C LEU A 1133 29.15 24.08 1.94
N PHE A 1134 28.53 25.25 1.94
CA PHE A 1134 28.88 26.36 2.82
C PHE A 1134 28.63 26.01 4.28
N ASP A 1135 27.54 25.32 4.57
CA ASP A 1135 27.26 24.77 5.91
C ASP A 1135 28.37 23.80 6.37
N VAL A 1136 28.95 23.05 5.43
CA VAL A 1136 30.07 22.12 5.70
C VAL A 1136 31.40 22.86 5.83
N MET A 1137 31.56 24.00 5.15
CA MET A 1137 32.76 24.83 5.12
C MET A 1137 32.88 25.73 6.36
N GLU A 1138 31.76 26.19 6.91
CA GLU A 1138 31.72 27.16 8.01
C GLU A 1138 32.66 26.80 9.20
N PRO A 1139 32.76 25.54 9.66
CA PRO A 1139 33.69 25.17 10.74
C PRO A 1139 35.18 25.24 10.37
N PHE A 1140 35.51 25.29 9.08
CA PHE A 1140 36.89 25.35 8.56
C PHE A 1140 37.29 26.78 8.16
N ASP A 1141 36.40 27.49 7.48
CA ASP A 1141 36.60 28.85 6.99
C ASP A 1141 35.27 29.61 6.98
N SER A 1142 35.04 30.39 8.04
CA SER A 1142 33.82 31.18 8.21
C SER A 1142 33.68 32.34 7.23
N THR A 1143 34.76 32.71 6.52
CA THR A 1143 34.76 33.81 5.54
C THR A 1143 34.52 33.34 4.11
N TYR A 1144 34.87 32.10 3.79
CA TYR A 1144 34.78 31.52 2.45
C TYR A 1144 33.40 31.69 1.81
N SER A 1145 32.33 31.37 2.52
CA SER A 1145 30.96 31.40 1.99
C SER A 1145 30.60 32.81 1.51
N LYS A 1146 30.89 33.83 2.30
CA LYS A 1146 30.64 35.24 1.95
C LYS A 1146 31.49 35.70 0.78
N GLU A 1147 32.78 35.37 0.79
CA GLU A 1147 33.67 35.71 -0.33
C GLU A 1147 33.22 35.06 -1.64
N LYS A 1148 32.75 33.82 -1.57
CA LYS A 1148 32.27 33.07 -2.74
C LYS A 1148 30.94 33.61 -3.24
N GLU A 1149 30.02 33.98 -2.36
CA GLU A 1149 28.77 34.66 -2.71
C GLU A 1149 29.02 36.01 -3.39
N ASP A 1150 29.96 36.80 -2.88
CA ASP A 1150 30.37 38.08 -3.49
C ASP A 1150 30.97 37.85 -4.89
N GLN A 1151 31.81 36.81 -5.06
CA GLN A 1151 32.36 36.42 -6.36
C GLN A 1151 31.27 36.01 -7.36
N ILE A 1152 30.33 35.16 -6.92
CA ILE A 1152 29.21 34.69 -7.75
C ILE A 1152 28.35 35.88 -8.18
N THR A 1153 27.97 36.74 -7.23
CA THR A 1153 27.15 37.93 -7.47
C THR A 1153 27.85 38.89 -8.44
N THR A 1154 29.13 39.18 -8.20
CA THR A 1154 29.92 40.06 -9.07
C THR A 1154 30.05 39.50 -10.49
N ALA A 1155 30.26 38.20 -10.64
CA ALA A 1155 30.38 37.56 -11.95
C ALA A 1155 29.07 37.62 -12.75
N ILE A 1156 27.92 37.42 -12.09
CA ILE A 1156 26.59 37.53 -12.72
C ILE A 1156 26.30 38.98 -13.14
N ILE A 1157 26.59 39.96 -12.27
CA ILE A 1157 26.41 41.38 -12.59
C ILE A 1157 27.26 41.74 -13.82
N LYS A 1158 28.53 41.31 -13.87
CA LYS A 1158 29.41 41.58 -15.02
C LYS A 1158 28.95 40.88 -16.29
N ALA A 1159 28.37 39.70 -16.21
CA ALA A 1159 27.91 38.94 -17.38
C ALA A 1159 26.57 39.44 -17.95
N THR A 1160 25.80 40.19 -17.16
CA THR A 1160 24.47 40.71 -17.53
C THR A 1160 24.47 42.21 -17.88
N GLN A 1161 25.61 42.88 -17.71
CA GLN A 1161 25.84 44.28 -18.07
C GLN A 1161 26.32 44.42 -19.51
#